data_AF-A0A5C5VLT9-F1
#
_entry.id   AF-A0A5C5VLT9-F1
#
_cell.length_a   1.000
_cell.length_b   1.000
_cell.length_c   1.000
_cell.angle_alpha   90.00
_cell.angle_beta   90.00
_cell.angle_gamma   90.00
#
_symmetry.space_group_name_H-M   'P 1'
#
loop_
_entity.id
_entity.type
_entity.pdbx_description
1 polymer ?
#
loop_
_entity_poly.entity_id
_entity_poly.type
_entity_poly.pdbx_seq_one_letter_code
_entity_poly.pdbx_strand_id
1 'polypeptide(L)'
;MKKLFQPDPLVLRPVDHQPTEDRAPDEIADGSPAWLRDDLVEMLGADQVLSRPIDLVKYASDASPYRLFPKIIVLPKHVEEVRQIFAYAKRKNLPVTIRASGSSLSGQAQGDGILIEARRHWAGWTIEEEGKRLRVRPGTVLFRANLALAPYGYRLGPDPASGSVCTIGGVVANNSSGMCCGTAQNSYQTIESLTFMLPSGDLIDTASPTAVEDFAAAAPELCAGLLEIKQEIEADAPLVERIRRKFSIKNTTGYHMEAFLDADTPLEIFRRLLIGSEGTLAFLAEAVFKTVPDDKHRLTAFLIFPDMYAAAAAVAPFVEAGAAAVELTDRASLRSVEGKPGVPDRWRQLGESATGLLVEFREGSAERRDAALSAANAVLEKLSLVEPAEFTTDRKLAAQFWGVRNGLLPSVGGSRPPGTSLILEDVCFPKDRLADGAIDLQQLMAKHNYEGFVFGHASAGNLHFLITPAMNTKADVDHYDAFMADVVALVVDKYDGSLKAEHGTGRNVAPFVVREWGPKLTQLMWKLKRLTDPDGILSPGVLLSEDLMSHLQNLHTTPIVEDEVDRCVECGYCEPVCPSRNLSTTPRQRIILRREMMRQPADSPVTLALLRDYEYEAIETCAGDGVCAIACPVNINTGHLMKEFRRQEHTATQEYAAKKAAQNWSTVESVTRTALRANQWSSGTLGEWPAKAFTGAARAVVSEDVAPAWLPNLPAAANTKLPKTDPENATAVYFMACVNRVFGDYPDAKPSLSLADALVAVSARAGMPVFIPTDVWGNCCSTVWHSKGFEQGNAYMANKIVESLWRWSDAGRLPIVCDASSCTLGIASEITEYLTPENRERHAQLSLLDSIDWAHGYLLPRLSVTRPVDSVALHPTCATQHLGLAEKLKTLCASLSKETVTPIHATCCGFAGDRGLLHPELTKAATAEQAAELEGREFDRYLSSNRTCEIGLNQATGSDYRSVIFLLEELTRP
;
A
#
# COMPACT_ATOMS: atom_id res chain seq x y z
N MET A 1 -22.02 -32.50 8.36
CA MET A 1 -21.87 -32.28 9.83
C MET A 1 -21.11 -30.97 10.00
N LYS A 2 -21.57 -30.04 10.87
CA LYS A 2 -20.78 -28.85 11.22
C LYS A 2 -19.49 -29.30 11.91
N LYS A 3 -18.33 -28.71 11.56
CA LYS A 3 -17.06 -29.04 12.22
C LYS A 3 -17.11 -28.54 13.68
N LEU A 4 -16.40 -29.20 14.60
CA LEU A 4 -16.22 -28.69 15.95
C LEU A 4 -15.44 -27.37 15.89
N PHE A 5 -15.85 -26.38 16.67
CA PHE A 5 -15.23 -25.05 16.73
C PHE A 5 -15.27 -24.26 15.41
N GLN A 6 -16.22 -24.57 14.54
CA GLN A 6 -16.49 -23.77 13.35
C GLN A 6 -17.09 -22.41 13.77
N PRO A 7 -16.55 -21.27 13.30
CA PRO A 7 -17.13 -19.96 13.57
C PRO A 7 -18.55 -19.83 13.01
N ASP A 8 -19.35 -18.94 13.59
CA ASP A 8 -20.68 -18.58 13.12
C ASP A 8 -20.68 -17.14 12.59
N PRO A 9 -20.56 -16.93 11.26
CA PRO A 9 -20.43 -15.60 10.68
C PRO A 9 -21.65 -14.70 10.95
N LEU A 10 -22.80 -15.29 11.30
CA LEU A 10 -24.02 -14.54 11.59
C LEU A 10 -23.92 -13.71 12.88
N VAL A 11 -22.96 -14.01 13.76
CA VAL A 11 -22.69 -13.20 14.96
C VAL A 11 -22.23 -11.79 14.60
N LEU A 12 -21.58 -11.63 13.44
CA LEU A 12 -21.07 -10.35 12.94
C LEU A 12 -22.06 -9.58 12.05
N ARG A 13 -23.29 -10.10 11.94
CA ARG A 13 -24.35 -9.44 11.18
C ARG A 13 -24.62 -8.06 11.78
N PRO A 14 -24.61 -6.98 10.98
CA PRO A 14 -25.01 -5.66 11.46
C PRO A 14 -26.38 -5.69 12.14
N VAL A 15 -26.47 -5.06 13.30
CA VAL A 15 -27.71 -4.86 14.06
C VAL A 15 -27.94 -3.36 14.20
N ASP A 16 -29.21 -2.94 14.16
CA ASP A 16 -29.65 -1.56 14.42
C ASP A 16 -29.01 -0.48 13.54
N HIS A 17 -29.16 -0.60 12.22
CA HIS A 17 -28.73 0.42 11.24
C HIS A 17 -29.80 0.72 10.18
N GLN A 18 -29.67 1.86 9.51
CA GLN A 18 -30.56 2.26 8.41
C GLN A 18 -29.94 1.88 7.05
N PRO A 19 -30.60 1.04 6.25
CA PRO A 19 -30.17 0.77 4.89
C PRO A 19 -30.20 2.04 4.04
N THR A 20 -29.29 2.12 3.06
CA THR A 20 -29.18 3.27 2.16
C THR A 20 -29.73 2.94 0.77
N GLU A 21 -30.09 3.97 0.00
CA GLU A 21 -30.66 3.80 -1.35
C GLU A 21 -29.62 3.30 -2.37
N ASP A 22 -28.35 3.61 -2.16
CA ASP A 22 -27.24 3.25 -3.05
C ASP A 22 -26.73 1.82 -2.87
N ARG A 23 -27.38 1.01 -2.02
CA ARG A 23 -26.98 -0.38 -1.70
C ARG A 23 -26.88 -1.25 -2.95
N ALA A 24 -26.01 -2.27 -2.93
CA ALA A 24 -25.94 -3.27 -3.99
C ALA A 24 -27.31 -3.90 -4.24
N PRO A 25 -27.71 -4.11 -5.50
CA PRO A 25 -29.01 -4.69 -5.79
C PRO A 25 -29.01 -6.18 -5.41
N ASP A 26 -30.18 -6.72 -5.06
CA ASP A 26 -30.31 -8.08 -4.47
C ASP A 26 -29.75 -9.17 -5.40
N GLU A 27 -29.77 -8.95 -6.73
CA GLU A 27 -29.24 -9.85 -7.74
C GLU A 27 -27.73 -10.08 -7.61
N ILE A 28 -26.99 -9.15 -6.97
CA ILE A 28 -25.55 -9.34 -6.67
C ILE A 28 -25.34 -10.56 -5.76
N ALA A 29 -26.32 -10.94 -4.94
CA ALA A 29 -26.23 -12.12 -4.07
C ALA A 29 -26.07 -13.44 -4.85
N ASP A 30 -26.48 -13.48 -6.11
CA ASP A 30 -26.30 -14.63 -7.00
C ASP A 30 -24.93 -14.66 -7.71
N GLY A 31 -24.15 -13.58 -7.57
CA GLY A 31 -22.87 -13.40 -8.26
C GLY A 31 -23.02 -13.04 -9.74
N SER A 32 -21.99 -13.30 -10.54
CA SER A 32 -22.04 -13.05 -11.97
C SER A 32 -23.09 -13.91 -12.68
N PRO A 33 -23.74 -13.41 -13.75
CA PRO A 33 -24.61 -14.23 -14.59
C PRO A 33 -23.91 -15.52 -15.03
N ALA A 34 -24.58 -16.67 -14.90
CA ALA A 34 -23.97 -17.99 -15.15
C ALA A 34 -23.35 -18.10 -16.55
N TRP A 35 -24.05 -17.62 -17.58
CA TRP A 35 -23.52 -17.63 -18.96
C TRP A 35 -22.23 -16.83 -19.10
N LEU A 36 -22.08 -15.72 -18.38
CA LEU A 36 -20.89 -14.86 -18.45
C LEU A 36 -19.73 -15.51 -17.70
N ARG A 37 -20.01 -16.05 -16.50
CA ARG A 37 -19.03 -16.78 -15.71
C ARG A 37 -18.52 -18.00 -16.47
N ASP A 38 -19.43 -18.85 -16.96
CA ASP A 38 -19.07 -20.13 -17.56
C ASP A 38 -18.29 -19.93 -18.87
N ASP A 39 -18.71 -18.99 -19.73
CA ASP A 39 -17.98 -18.62 -20.95
C ASP A 39 -16.53 -18.15 -20.62
N LEU A 40 -16.36 -17.30 -19.60
CA LEU A 40 -15.04 -16.76 -19.23
C LEU A 40 -14.17 -17.77 -18.47
N VAL A 41 -14.77 -18.67 -17.68
CA VAL A 41 -14.05 -19.78 -17.02
C VAL A 41 -13.55 -20.78 -18.05
N GLU A 42 -14.34 -21.09 -19.08
CA GLU A 42 -13.90 -21.94 -20.19
C GLU A 42 -12.73 -21.31 -20.95
N MET A 43 -12.77 -19.99 -21.12
CA MET A 43 -11.75 -19.22 -21.85
C MET A 43 -10.44 -19.04 -21.08
N LEU A 44 -10.51 -18.67 -19.80
CA LEU A 44 -9.37 -18.19 -19.01
C LEU A 44 -8.96 -19.16 -17.91
N GLY A 45 -9.83 -20.09 -17.52
CA GLY A 45 -9.66 -20.91 -16.31
C GLY A 45 -10.30 -20.28 -15.07
N ALA A 46 -10.70 -21.15 -14.14
CA ALA A 46 -11.46 -20.76 -12.95
C ALA A 46 -10.67 -19.88 -11.97
N ASP A 47 -9.35 -20.01 -11.91
CA ASP A 47 -8.48 -19.20 -11.03
C ASP A 47 -8.32 -17.75 -11.53
N GLN A 48 -8.71 -17.47 -12.77
CA GLN A 48 -8.60 -16.15 -13.41
C GLN A 48 -9.93 -15.39 -13.47
N VAL A 49 -11.02 -15.97 -12.98
CA VAL A 49 -12.37 -15.39 -13.05
C VAL A 49 -12.95 -15.24 -11.65
N LEU A 50 -13.18 -14.00 -11.21
CA LEU A 50 -13.84 -13.71 -9.94
C LEU A 50 -15.28 -13.30 -10.20
N SER A 51 -16.21 -14.10 -9.67
CA SER A 51 -17.64 -14.01 -9.99
C SER A 51 -18.57 -14.07 -8.78
N ARG A 52 -18.04 -14.14 -7.55
CA ARG A 52 -18.86 -14.27 -6.34
C ARG A 52 -19.36 -12.89 -5.89
N PRO A 53 -20.44 -12.82 -5.10
CA PRO A 53 -20.94 -11.55 -4.55
C PRO A 53 -19.85 -10.72 -3.88
N ILE A 54 -19.01 -11.35 -3.04
CA ILE A 54 -17.88 -10.70 -2.36
C ILE A 54 -16.85 -10.11 -3.34
N ASP A 55 -16.65 -10.74 -4.49
CA ASP A 55 -15.72 -10.27 -5.51
C ASP A 55 -16.28 -9.05 -6.25
N LEU A 56 -17.57 -9.08 -6.61
CA LEU A 56 -18.21 -7.95 -7.28
C LEU A 56 -18.24 -6.70 -6.39
N VAL A 57 -18.56 -6.87 -5.10
CA VAL A 57 -18.63 -5.75 -4.15
C VAL A 57 -17.25 -5.17 -3.84
N LYS A 58 -16.23 -6.00 -3.59
CA LYS A 58 -14.90 -5.49 -3.17
C LYS A 58 -14.15 -4.72 -4.27
N TYR A 59 -14.54 -4.89 -5.53
CA TYR A 59 -14.00 -4.17 -6.69
C TYR A 59 -14.89 -3.03 -7.17
N ALA A 60 -16.06 -2.80 -6.55
CA ALA A 60 -17.02 -1.79 -7.00
C ALA A 60 -16.54 -0.34 -6.77
N SER A 61 -15.63 -0.13 -5.81
CA SER A 61 -15.08 1.19 -5.48
C SER A 61 -13.58 1.31 -5.80
N ASP A 62 -13.13 2.54 -6.06
CA ASP A 62 -11.75 3.01 -6.06
C ASP A 62 -11.58 4.02 -4.91
N ALA A 63 -10.73 5.04 -5.02
CA ALA A 63 -10.57 6.06 -3.97
C ALA A 63 -11.46 7.30 -4.20
N SER A 64 -12.35 7.27 -5.19
CA SER A 64 -13.30 8.34 -5.52
C SER A 64 -14.65 8.15 -4.81
N PRO A 65 -15.55 9.15 -4.82
CA PRO A 65 -16.89 9.01 -4.23
C PRO A 65 -17.86 8.18 -5.08
N TYR A 66 -17.39 7.56 -6.17
CA TYR A 66 -18.22 6.79 -7.09
C TYR A 66 -18.17 5.29 -6.78
N ARG A 67 -19.22 4.58 -7.18
CA ARG A 67 -19.28 3.12 -7.05
C ARG A 67 -20.06 2.47 -8.20
N LEU A 68 -19.43 1.55 -8.91
CA LEU A 68 -20.06 0.76 -9.98
C LEU A 68 -19.76 -0.73 -9.79
N PHE A 69 -20.78 -1.56 -9.80
CA PHE A 69 -20.62 -3.02 -9.62
C PHE A 69 -20.25 -3.70 -10.95
N PRO A 70 -19.04 -4.27 -11.08
CA PRO A 70 -18.71 -5.03 -12.28
C PRO A 70 -19.60 -6.27 -12.37
N LYS A 71 -19.93 -6.71 -13.58
CA LYS A 71 -20.61 -8.00 -13.80
C LYS A 71 -19.69 -9.17 -13.54
N ILE A 72 -18.40 -9.00 -13.80
CA ILE A 72 -17.37 -10.02 -13.56
C ILE A 72 -15.97 -9.37 -13.54
N ILE A 73 -15.05 -9.96 -12.77
CA ILE A 73 -13.64 -9.53 -12.75
C ILE A 73 -12.79 -10.64 -13.36
N VAL A 74 -11.84 -10.27 -14.22
CA VAL A 74 -10.91 -11.20 -14.88
C VAL A 74 -9.46 -10.81 -14.60
N LEU A 75 -8.62 -11.82 -14.46
CA LEU A 75 -7.20 -11.73 -14.12
C LEU A 75 -6.35 -12.31 -15.27
N PRO A 76 -6.29 -11.66 -16.46
CA PRO A 76 -5.49 -12.18 -17.56
C PRO A 76 -4.01 -12.17 -17.19
N LYS A 77 -3.30 -13.24 -17.54
CA LYS A 77 -1.86 -13.46 -17.33
C LYS A 77 -1.02 -13.05 -18.53
N HIS A 78 -1.59 -13.01 -19.73
CA HIS A 78 -0.86 -12.64 -20.94
C HIS A 78 -1.73 -11.98 -22.02
N VAL A 79 -1.09 -11.42 -23.05
CA VAL A 79 -1.73 -10.63 -24.11
C VAL A 79 -2.84 -11.41 -24.85
N GLU A 80 -2.68 -12.71 -25.08
CA GLU A 80 -3.70 -13.51 -25.79
C GLU A 80 -5.05 -13.53 -25.07
N GLU A 81 -5.05 -13.61 -23.74
CA GLU A 81 -6.28 -13.63 -22.96
C GLU A 81 -6.97 -12.26 -23.02
N VAL A 82 -6.21 -11.16 -22.98
CA VAL A 82 -6.75 -9.81 -23.17
C VAL A 82 -7.42 -9.69 -24.55
N ARG A 83 -6.79 -10.22 -25.60
CA ARG A 83 -7.37 -10.26 -26.95
C ARG A 83 -8.69 -11.02 -26.98
N GLN A 84 -8.74 -12.19 -26.34
CA GLN A 84 -9.95 -13.00 -26.26
C GLN A 84 -11.06 -12.28 -25.49
N ILE A 85 -10.72 -11.59 -24.38
CA ILE A 85 -11.66 -10.77 -23.59
C ILE A 85 -12.23 -9.63 -24.44
N PHE A 86 -11.41 -8.87 -25.17
CA PHE A 86 -11.89 -7.79 -26.05
C PHE A 86 -12.81 -8.32 -27.15
N ALA A 87 -12.41 -9.40 -27.82
CA ALA A 87 -13.24 -10.04 -28.82
C ALA A 87 -14.58 -10.54 -28.23
N TYR A 88 -14.57 -11.09 -27.01
CA TYR A 88 -15.76 -11.54 -26.31
C TYR A 88 -16.68 -10.38 -25.91
N ALA A 89 -16.11 -9.32 -25.33
CA ALA A 89 -16.81 -8.11 -24.93
C ALA A 89 -17.55 -7.47 -26.11
N LYS A 90 -16.86 -7.34 -27.26
CA LYS A 90 -17.46 -6.87 -28.51
C LYS A 90 -18.64 -7.75 -28.96
N ARG A 91 -18.45 -9.07 -29.01
CA ARG A 91 -19.53 -10.01 -29.42
C ARG A 91 -20.75 -9.95 -28.50
N LYS A 92 -20.55 -9.72 -27.20
CA LYS A 92 -21.62 -9.68 -26.19
C LYS A 92 -22.12 -8.27 -25.88
N ASN A 93 -21.55 -7.24 -26.51
CA ASN A 93 -21.81 -5.83 -26.23
C ASN A 93 -21.68 -5.51 -24.72
N LEU A 94 -20.58 -5.94 -24.12
CA LEU A 94 -20.26 -5.66 -22.72
C LEU A 94 -19.14 -4.63 -22.62
N PRO A 95 -19.25 -3.63 -21.74
CA PRO A 95 -18.15 -2.71 -21.51
C PRO A 95 -17.00 -3.40 -20.78
N VAL A 96 -15.79 -2.91 -21.01
CA VAL A 96 -14.55 -3.36 -20.40
C VAL A 96 -13.89 -2.19 -19.71
N THR A 97 -13.62 -2.34 -18.42
CA THR A 97 -12.83 -1.37 -17.65
C THR A 97 -11.52 -2.01 -17.23
N ILE A 98 -10.42 -1.28 -17.46
CA ILE A 98 -9.09 -1.72 -17.05
C ILE A 98 -8.78 -1.08 -15.69
N ARG A 99 -8.64 -1.92 -14.67
CA ARG A 99 -8.27 -1.51 -13.32
C ARG A 99 -6.81 -1.84 -13.04
N ALA A 100 -6.07 -0.79 -12.70
CA ALA A 100 -4.71 -0.90 -12.18
C ALA A 100 -4.74 -1.13 -10.64
N SER A 101 -4.21 -0.22 -9.81
CA SER A 101 -4.35 -0.32 -8.34
C SER A 101 -5.73 0.07 -7.79
N GLY A 102 -6.51 0.83 -8.58
CA GLY A 102 -7.75 1.45 -8.12
C GLY A 102 -7.54 2.54 -7.08
N SER A 103 -6.46 3.31 -7.16
CA SER A 103 -6.18 4.47 -6.29
C SER A 103 -6.59 5.81 -6.92
N SER A 104 -7.44 5.79 -7.96
CA SER A 104 -7.97 6.97 -8.64
C SER A 104 -9.01 7.71 -7.80
N LEU A 105 -9.08 9.02 -7.99
CA LEU A 105 -9.93 9.94 -7.23
C LEU A 105 -11.17 10.42 -8.01
N SER A 106 -11.33 10.01 -9.27
CA SER A 106 -12.39 10.52 -10.15
C SER A 106 -13.23 9.43 -10.83
N GLY A 107 -13.21 8.19 -10.31
CA GLY A 107 -14.13 7.11 -10.71
C GLY A 107 -13.74 6.37 -12.00
N GLN A 108 -12.51 6.54 -12.49
CA GLN A 108 -12.04 5.93 -13.74
C GLN A 108 -11.60 4.47 -13.62
N ALA A 109 -11.39 3.94 -12.41
CA ALA A 109 -10.93 2.56 -12.21
C ALA A 109 -12.09 1.58 -11.89
N GLN A 110 -13.31 1.95 -12.27
CA GLN A 110 -14.56 1.22 -11.98
C GLN A 110 -15.48 1.17 -13.21
N GLY A 111 -16.27 0.10 -13.32
CA GLY A 111 -17.24 -0.07 -14.40
C GLY A 111 -18.24 -1.18 -14.12
N ASP A 112 -19.32 -1.21 -14.89
CA ASP A 112 -20.50 -2.08 -14.74
C ASP A 112 -20.51 -3.29 -15.71
N GLY A 113 -19.36 -3.59 -16.33
CA GLY A 113 -19.16 -4.68 -17.27
C GLY A 113 -18.10 -5.67 -16.83
N ILE A 114 -17.19 -6.01 -17.75
CA ILE A 114 -16.00 -6.84 -17.47
C ILE A 114 -14.91 -5.93 -16.90
N LEU A 115 -14.41 -6.24 -15.71
CA LEU A 115 -13.29 -5.51 -15.11
C LEU A 115 -12.00 -6.33 -15.23
N ILE A 116 -11.03 -5.83 -16.01
CA ILE A 116 -9.69 -6.42 -16.13
C ILE A 116 -8.83 -5.87 -14.98
N GLU A 117 -8.35 -6.75 -14.10
CA GLU A 117 -7.42 -6.37 -13.01
C GLU A 117 -5.98 -6.64 -13.45
N ALA A 118 -5.15 -5.59 -13.53
CA ALA A 118 -3.80 -5.69 -14.07
C ALA A 118 -2.71 -5.90 -12.99
N ARG A 119 -2.96 -5.59 -11.71
CA ARG A 119 -1.93 -5.56 -10.67
C ARG A 119 -1.33 -6.95 -10.40
N ARG A 120 -2.13 -8.02 -10.37
CA ARG A 120 -1.67 -9.35 -9.94
C ARG A 120 -0.67 -10.01 -10.90
N HIS A 121 -0.92 -9.95 -12.20
CA HIS A 121 -0.14 -10.72 -13.19
C HIS A 121 0.70 -9.86 -14.14
N TRP A 122 0.51 -8.54 -14.14
CA TRP A 122 1.26 -7.62 -14.99
C TRP A 122 2.28 -6.78 -14.20
N ALA A 123 2.89 -7.35 -13.16
CA ALA A 123 4.00 -6.73 -12.44
C ALA A 123 5.36 -7.25 -12.96
N GLY A 124 6.41 -6.44 -12.82
CA GLY A 124 7.78 -6.74 -13.23
C GLY A 124 8.44 -5.59 -14.00
N TRP A 125 9.77 -5.63 -14.05
CA TRP A 125 10.60 -4.64 -14.73
C TRP A 125 11.91 -5.24 -15.23
N THR A 126 12.58 -4.53 -16.13
CA THR A 126 13.95 -4.77 -16.57
C THR A 126 14.69 -3.44 -16.56
N ILE A 127 15.84 -3.41 -15.89
CA ILE A 127 16.74 -2.26 -15.86
C ILE A 127 17.60 -2.30 -17.12
N GLU A 128 17.56 -1.23 -17.90
CA GLU A 128 18.30 -1.10 -19.15
C GLU A 128 19.29 0.09 -19.05
N GLU A 129 20.40 -0.01 -19.79
CA GLU A 129 21.42 1.06 -19.87
C GLU A 129 21.87 1.63 -18.51
N GLU A 130 22.20 0.75 -17.56
CA GLU A 130 22.63 1.13 -16.20
C GLU A 130 21.63 2.07 -15.49
N GLY A 131 20.33 1.83 -15.69
CA GLY A 131 19.27 2.59 -15.03
C GLY A 131 18.79 3.81 -15.78
N LYS A 132 19.39 4.17 -16.92
CA LYS A 132 18.92 5.27 -17.80
C LYS A 132 17.58 4.95 -18.47
N ARG A 133 17.26 3.67 -18.59
CA ARG A 133 15.96 3.20 -19.09
C ARG A 133 15.37 2.16 -18.15
N LEU A 134 14.05 2.20 -18.03
CA LEU A 134 13.29 1.19 -17.30
C LEU A 134 12.17 0.66 -18.20
N ARG A 135 12.26 -0.61 -18.57
CA ARG A 135 11.15 -1.37 -19.14
C ARG A 135 10.32 -1.92 -17.99
N VAL A 136 9.03 -1.64 -17.97
CA VAL A 136 8.17 -1.96 -16.82
C VAL A 136 6.74 -2.26 -17.23
N ARG A 137 6.14 -3.23 -16.53
CA ARG A 137 4.76 -3.67 -16.76
C ARG A 137 3.74 -2.86 -15.94
N PRO A 138 2.48 -2.73 -16.40
CA PRO A 138 1.49 -1.80 -15.85
C PRO A 138 1.07 -2.09 -14.39
N GLY A 139 1.16 -3.33 -13.93
CA GLY A 139 0.82 -3.75 -12.57
C GLY A 139 1.91 -3.48 -11.53
N THR A 140 3.09 -3.01 -11.95
CA THR A 140 4.21 -2.69 -11.03
C THR A 140 3.91 -1.45 -10.20
N VAL A 141 4.04 -1.54 -8.87
CA VAL A 141 3.90 -0.39 -7.97
C VAL A 141 5.05 0.59 -8.19
N LEU A 142 4.74 1.88 -8.35
CA LEU A 142 5.73 2.93 -8.68
C LEU A 142 6.90 2.96 -7.68
N PHE A 143 6.61 2.91 -6.39
CA PHE A 143 7.64 2.87 -5.35
C PHE A 143 8.60 1.69 -5.51
N ARG A 144 8.11 0.50 -5.90
CA ARG A 144 8.96 -0.68 -6.13
C ARG A 144 9.86 -0.49 -7.36
N ALA A 145 9.33 0.10 -8.44
CA ALA A 145 10.13 0.46 -9.62
C ALA A 145 11.25 1.45 -9.27
N ASN A 146 10.96 2.48 -8.46
CA ASN A 146 11.97 3.44 -8.01
C ASN A 146 12.99 2.82 -7.04
N LEU A 147 12.58 1.90 -6.17
CA LEU A 147 13.53 1.15 -5.33
C LEU A 147 14.52 0.32 -6.18
N ALA A 148 14.06 -0.25 -7.31
CA ALA A 148 14.93 -0.99 -8.22
C ALA A 148 15.91 -0.09 -8.98
N LEU A 149 15.55 1.16 -9.26
CA LEU A 149 16.41 2.15 -9.93
C LEU A 149 17.40 2.85 -8.97
N ALA A 150 17.08 2.92 -7.67
CA ALA A 150 17.88 3.64 -6.68
C ALA A 150 19.38 3.27 -6.65
N PRO A 151 19.80 1.99 -6.78
CA PRO A 151 21.22 1.62 -6.85
C PRO A 151 21.97 2.26 -8.03
N TYR A 152 21.26 2.58 -9.11
CA TYR A 152 21.80 3.18 -10.33
C TYR A 152 21.79 4.72 -10.28
N GLY A 153 21.23 5.33 -9.24
CA GLY A 153 21.14 6.79 -9.13
C GLY A 153 20.10 7.44 -10.04
N TYR A 154 19.11 6.66 -10.48
CA TYR A 154 18.00 7.11 -11.32
C TYR A 154 16.65 6.88 -10.63
N ARG A 155 15.61 7.53 -11.15
CA ARG A 155 14.21 7.35 -10.77
C ARG A 155 13.31 7.57 -11.98
N LEU A 156 12.05 7.15 -11.89
CA LEU A 156 11.03 7.61 -12.82
C LEU A 156 10.71 9.10 -12.57
N GLY A 157 10.40 9.81 -13.64
CA GLY A 157 10.05 11.23 -13.60
C GLY A 157 8.80 11.49 -12.76
N PRO A 158 7.66 10.83 -13.04
CA PRO A 158 6.44 10.92 -12.22
C PRO A 158 6.66 10.54 -10.76
N ASP A 159 6.13 11.37 -9.85
CA ASP A 159 6.26 11.23 -8.40
C ASP A 159 4.96 11.55 -7.63
N PRO A 160 3.81 10.93 -7.98
CA PRO A 160 2.54 11.17 -7.30
C PRO A 160 2.62 10.78 -5.82
N ALA A 161 1.84 11.47 -4.98
CA ALA A 161 1.76 11.19 -3.54
C ALA A 161 1.34 9.74 -3.24
N SER A 162 0.58 9.11 -4.14
CA SER A 162 0.17 7.71 -4.08
C SER A 162 1.24 6.72 -4.53
N GLY A 163 2.51 7.12 -4.68
CA GLY A 163 3.60 6.31 -5.21
C GLY A 163 3.80 4.94 -4.55
N SER A 164 3.43 4.79 -3.27
CA SER A 164 3.50 3.51 -2.55
C SER A 164 2.36 2.53 -2.88
N VAL A 165 1.32 2.95 -3.61
CA VAL A 165 0.16 2.13 -4.02
C VAL A 165 -0.14 2.17 -5.52
N CYS A 166 0.01 3.34 -6.16
CA CYS A 166 -0.25 3.46 -7.59
C CYS A 166 0.70 2.58 -8.40
N THR A 167 0.19 2.07 -9.51
CA THR A 167 0.93 1.20 -10.41
C THR A 167 1.18 1.91 -11.73
N ILE A 168 2.22 1.49 -12.45
CA ILE A 168 2.67 2.16 -13.69
C ILE A 168 1.54 2.35 -14.70
N GLY A 169 0.65 1.37 -14.86
CA GLY A 169 -0.49 1.47 -15.77
C GLY A 169 -1.39 2.65 -15.45
N GLY A 170 -1.70 2.87 -14.17
CA GLY A 170 -2.47 4.05 -13.73
C GLY A 170 -1.69 5.35 -13.88
N VAL A 171 -0.39 5.35 -13.59
CA VAL A 171 0.48 6.54 -13.76
C VAL A 171 0.52 6.99 -15.22
N VAL A 172 0.60 6.06 -16.17
CA VAL A 172 0.57 6.36 -17.60
C VAL A 172 -0.84 6.76 -18.04
N ALA A 173 -1.86 5.97 -17.67
CA ALA A 173 -3.23 6.19 -18.10
C ALA A 173 -3.83 7.50 -17.57
N ASN A 174 -3.40 8.00 -16.42
CA ASN A 174 -3.84 9.30 -15.88
C ASN A 174 -2.86 10.44 -16.23
N ASN A 175 -1.71 10.14 -16.87
CA ASN A 175 -0.55 11.03 -16.94
C ASN A 175 -0.21 11.65 -15.56
N SER A 176 -0.28 10.83 -14.52
CA SER A 176 -0.05 11.29 -13.15
C SER A 176 1.31 11.94 -13.04
N SER A 177 1.33 13.09 -12.39
CA SER A 177 2.55 13.84 -12.14
C SER A 177 2.88 13.81 -10.64
N GLY A 178 3.47 14.86 -10.11
CA GLY A 178 3.67 15.02 -8.68
C GLY A 178 4.43 16.29 -8.34
N MET A 179 5.18 16.22 -7.25
CA MET A 179 5.80 17.34 -6.54
C MET A 179 6.96 17.95 -7.32
N CYS A 180 7.83 17.12 -7.92
CA CYS A 180 9.03 17.58 -8.61
C CYS A 180 8.98 17.35 -10.13
N CYS A 181 8.02 16.55 -10.60
CA CYS A 181 7.89 16.15 -11.99
C CYS A 181 7.45 17.31 -12.92
N GLY A 182 6.51 18.15 -12.47
CA GLY A 182 5.92 19.21 -13.28
C GLY A 182 5.33 18.69 -14.61
N THR A 183 5.38 19.52 -15.66
CA THR A 183 5.05 19.11 -17.04
C THR A 183 6.27 18.60 -17.81
N ALA A 184 7.48 18.79 -17.28
CA ALA A 184 8.74 18.51 -17.96
C ALA A 184 9.23 17.06 -17.81
N GLN A 185 8.82 16.37 -16.74
CA GLN A 185 9.26 15.00 -16.44
C GLN A 185 8.08 14.03 -16.27
N ASN A 186 6.90 14.37 -16.79
CA ASN A 186 5.72 13.50 -16.70
C ASN A 186 5.83 12.31 -17.66
N SER A 187 4.85 11.41 -17.62
CA SER A 187 4.81 10.24 -18.51
C SER A 187 4.84 10.65 -19.98
N TYR A 188 4.14 11.73 -20.34
CA TYR A 188 4.08 12.24 -21.72
C TYR A 188 5.47 12.59 -22.29
N GLN A 189 6.35 13.15 -21.46
CA GLN A 189 7.72 13.52 -21.84
C GLN A 189 8.72 12.35 -21.75
N THR A 190 8.52 11.44 -20.79
CA THR A 190 9.55 10.46 -20.40
C THR A 190 9.35 9.08 -21.02
N ILE A 191 8.16 8.74 -21.51
CA ILE A 191 7.94 7.46 -22.19
C ILE A 191 8.62 7.47 -23.56
N GLU A 192 9.47 6.47 -23.78
CA GLU A 192 10.17 6.24 -25.04
C GLU A 192 9.37 5.32 -25.96
N SER A 193 8.85 4.22 -25.44
CA SER A 193 8.04 3.27 -26.20
C SER A 193 6.96 2.60 -25.34
N LEU A 194 5.94 2.08 -26.01
CA LEU A 194 4.82 1.35 -25.40
C LEU A 194 4.59 0.04 -26.16
N THR A 195 4.16 -0.99 -25.46
CA THR A 195 3.45 -2.12 -26.05
C THR A 195 1.99 -2.04 -25.62
N PHE A 196 1.07 -1.95 -26.57
CA PHE A 196 -0.36 -1.79 -26.30
C PHE A 196 -1.23 -2.65 -27.21
N MET A 197 -2.44 -2.94 -26.76
CA MET A 197 -3.45 -3.69 -27.51
C MET A 197 -4.65 -2.80 -27.81
N LEU A 198 -4.98 -2.69 -29.10
CA LEU A 198 -6.17 -1.99 -29.58
C LEU A 198 -7.44 -2.77 -29.24
N PRO A 199 -8.63 -2.13 -29.20
CA PRO A 199 -9.91 -2.82 -29.02
C PRO A 199 -10.18 -3.91 -30.06
N SER A 200 -9.58 -3.79 -31.26
CA SER A 200 -9.62 -4.82 -32.31
C SER A 200 -8.95 -6.14 -31.89
N GLY A 201 -8.04 -6.09 -30.91
CA GLY A 201 -7.19 -7.21 -30.49
C GLY A 201 -5.78 -7.19 -31.08
N ASP A 202 -5.46 -6.22 -31.94
CA ASP A 202 -4.13 -6.06 -32.51
C ASP A 202 -3.14 -5.54 -31.46
N LEU A 203 -1.99 -6.18 -31.36
CA LEU A 203 -0.91 -5.83 -30.44
C LEU A 203 0.16 -5.06 -31.19
N ILE A 204 0.50 -3.88 -30.69
CA ILE A 204 1.48 -2.97 -31.30
C ILE A 204 2.61 -2.74 -30.29
N ASP A 205 3.84 -3.01 -30.70
CA ASP A 205 5.06 -2.62 -29.99
C ASP A 205 5.70 -1.45 -30.73
N THR A 206 5.66 -0.25 -30.13
CA THR A 206 6.20 0.95 -30.76
C THR A 206 7.72 0.97 -30.84
N ALA A 207 8.43 0.04 -30.17
CA ALA A 207 9.87 -0.12 -30.32
C ALA A 207 10.26 -1.02 -31.51
N SER A 208 9.31 -1.70 -32.14
CA SER A 208 9.57 -2.56 -33.29
C SER A 208 10.07 -1.75 -34.50
N PRO A 209 11.07 -2.24 -35.27
CA PRO A 209 11.48 -1.61 -36.52
C PRO A 209 10.37 -1.49 -37.56
N THR A 210 9.34 -2.33 -37.48
CA THR A 210 8.16 -2.35 -38.38
C THR A 210 6.91 -1.73 -37.75
N ALA A 211 7.04 -1.07 -36.59
CA ALA A 211 5.87 -0.65 -35.81
C ALA A 211 4.91 0.26 -36.59
N VAL A 212 5.44 1.13 -37.46
CA VAL A 212 4.63 2.05 -38.27
C VAL A 212 3.81 1.28 -39.30
N GLU A 213 4.42 0.33 -39.99
CA GLU A 213 3.76 -0.54 -40.96
C GLU A 213 2.73 -1.45 -40.27
N ASP A 214 3.10 -2.02 -39.12
CA ASP A 214 2.24 -2.91 -38.34
C ASP A 214 0.98 -2.16 -37.85
N PHE A 215 1.14 -0.94 -37.33
CA PHE A 215 0.01 -0.10 -36.91
C PHE A 215 -0.88 0.33 -38.07
N ALA A 216 -0.28 0.72 -39.20
CA ALA A 216 -1.03 1.09 -40.39
C ALA A 216 -1.82 -0.09 -40.99
N ALA A 217 -1.27 -1.30 -40.92
CA ALA A 217 -1.94 -2.53 -41.34
C ALA A 217 -3.06 -2.94 -40.37
N ALA A 218 -2.84 -2.80 -39.06
CA ALA A 218 -3.81 -3.16 -38.03
C ALA A 218 -5.00 -2.19 -37.99
N ALA A 219 -4.76 -0.88 -38.14
CA ALA A 219 -5.78 0.14 -37.93
C ALA A 219 -5.72 1.25 -39.02
N PRO A 220 -5.98 0.91 -40.29
CA PRO A 220 -5.88 1.87 -41.40
C PRO A 220 -6.86 3.05 -41.26
N GLU A 221 -8.09 2.81 -40.81
CA GLU A 221 -9.10 3.86 -40.60
C GLU A 221 -8.72 4.81 -39.47
N LEU A 222 -8.19 4.27 -38.36
CA LEU A 222 -7.65 5.08 -37.27
C LEU A 222 -6.46 5.92 -37.75
N CYS A 223 -5.54 5.34 -38.52
CA CYS A 223 -4.41 6.08 -39.07
C CYS A 223 -4.84 7.26 -39.96
N ALA A 224 -5.77 7.02 -40.88
CA ALA A 224 -6.33 8.07 -41.73
C ALA A 224 -7.03 9.15 -40.88
N GLY A 225 -7.88 8.73 -39.94
CA GLY A 225 -8.61 9.64 -39.07
C GLY A 225 -7.72 10.48 -38.15
N LEU A 226 -6.60 9.93 -37.67
CA LEU A 226 -5.60 10.69 -36.89
C LEU A 226 -4.96 11.81 -37.73
N LEU A 227 -4.62 11.53 -38.99
CA LEU A 227 -4.06 12.54 -39.90
C LEU A 227 -5.10 13.60 -40.28
N GLU A 228 -6.37 13.21 -40.45
CA GLU A 228 -7.46 14.16 -40.66
C GLU A 228 -7.65 15.09 -39.45
N ILE A 229 -7.67 14.54 -38.23
CA ILE A 229 -7.76 15.34 -37.00
C ILE A 229 -6.57 16.30 -36.90
N LYS A 230 -5.35 15.82 -37.18
CA LYS A 230 -4.15 16.67 -37.23
C LYS A 230 -4.32 17.83 -38.22
N GLN A 231 -4.73 17.55 -39.45
CA GLN A 231 -4.94 18.58 -40.47
C GLN A 231 -6.00 19.60 -40.06
N GLU A 232 -7.10 19.15 -39.45
CA GLU A 232 -8.15 20.05 -38.97
C GLU A 232 -7.66 20.96 -37.83
N ILE A 233 -6.82 20.44 -36.93
CA ILE A 233 -6.20 21.21 -35.86
C ILE A 233 -5.21 22.23 -36.44
N GLU A 234 -4.29 21.80 -37.31
CA GLU A 234 -3.24 22.66 -37.87
C GLU A 234 -3.80 23.76 -38.79
N ALA A 235 -4.95 23.52 -39.43
CA ALA A 235 -5.64 24.51 -40.24
C ALA A 235 -6.33 25.61 -39.41
N ASP A 236 -6.45 25.45 -38.08
CA ASP A 236 -7.14 26.36 -37.17
C ASP A 236 -6.13 26.97 -36.17
N ALA A 237 -5.51 28.09 -36.55
CA ALA A 237 -4.50 28.76 -35.72
C ALA A 237 -4.98 29.10 -34.28
N PRO A 238 -6.21 29.61 -34.06
CA PRO A 238 -6.77 29.74 -32.71
C PRO A 238 -6.80 28.43 -31.91
N LEU A 239 -7.13 27.31 -32.55
CA LEU A 239 -7.15 26.01 -31.88
C LEU A 239 -5.74 25.52 -31.54
N VAL A 240 -4.76 25.72 -32.42
CA VAL A 240 -3.34 25.45 -32.13
C VAL A 240 -2.86 26.25 -30.92
N GLU A 241 -3.15 27.56 -30.88
CA GLU A 241 -2.79 28.42 -29.75
C GLU A 241 -3.47 27.96 -28.46
N ARG A 242 -4.75 27.59 -28.53
CA ARG A 242 -5.50 27.05 -27.40
C ARG A 242 -4.85 25.80 -26.81
N ILE A 243 -4.51 24.82 -27.65
CA ILE A 243 -3.87 23.57 -27.25
C ILE A 243 -2.51 23.86 -26.60
N ARG A 244 -1.65 24.63 -27.26
CA ARG A 244 -0.31 24.97 -26.74
C ARG A 244 -0.37 25.70 -25.40
N ARG A 245 -1.30 26.65 -25.24
CA ARG A 245 -1.48 27.38 -23.98
C ARG A 245 -2.01 26.49 -22.87
N LYS A 246 -2.95 25.59 -23.15
CA LYS A 246 -3.58 24.76 -22.12
C LYS A 246 -2.71 23.62 -21.61
N PHE A 247 -1.81 23.10 -22.45
CA PHE A 247 -0.81 22.11 -22.02
C PHE A 247 0.52 22.74 -21.55
N SER A 248 0.67 24.07 -21.57
CA SER A 248 1.81 24.73 -20.89
C SER A 248 1.71 24.68 -19.36
N ILE A 249 0.51 24.40 -18.84
CA ILE A 249 0.24 24.07 -17.44
C ILE A 249 -0.11 22.58 -17.32
N LYS A 250 -0.16 22.06 -16.10
CA LYS A 250 -0.65 20.68 -15.88
C LYS A 250 -2.13 20.60 -16.30
N ASN A 251 -2.43 19.71 -17.24
CA ASN A 251 -3.77 19.50 -17.75
C ASN A 251 -3.99 18.04 -18.12
N THR A 252 -5.00 17.42 -17.51
CA THR A 252 -5.45 16.04 -17.79
C THR A 252 -6.97 16.00 -18.04
N THR A 253 -7.58 17.14 -18.39
CA THR A 253 -8.98 17.25 -18.80
C THR A 253 -9.11 16.84 -20.28
N GLY A 254 -9.75 15.70 -20.57
CA GLY A 254 -9.84 15.13 -21.91
C GLY A 254 -8.52 14.53 -22.39
N TYR A 255 -8.45 14.19 -23.69
CA TYR A 255 -7.23 13.62 -24.28
C TYR A 255 -6.13 14.67 -24.47
N HIS A 256 -4.86 14.23 -24.44
CA HIS A 256 -3.68 15.07 -24.72
C HIS A 256 -3.61 15.48 -26.21
N MET A 257 -4.45 16.44 -26.62
CA MET A 257 -4.57 16.89 -28.00
C MET A 257 -3.29 17.58 -28.53
N GLU A 258 -2.34 17.94 -27.65
CA GLU A 258 -1.00 18.37 -28.05
C GLU A 258 -0.21 17.30 -28.81
N ALA A 259 -0.57 16.02 -28.67
CA ALA A 259 0.01 14.92 -29.45
C ALA A 259 -0.08 15.14 -30.96
N PHE A 260 -1.15 15.76 -31.45
CA PHE A 260 -1.31 16.08 -32.87
C PHE A 260 -0.34 17.16 -33.37
N LEU A 261 0.16 18.01 -32.47
CA LEU A 261 1.12 19.08 -32.76
C LEU A 261 2.58 18.65 -32.54
N ASP A 262 2.81 17.61 -31.74
CA ASP A 262 4.16 17.15 -31.35
C ASP A 262 4.67 15.98 -32.19
N ALA A 263 3.82 15.41 -33.06
CA ALA A 263 4.14 14.24 -33.84
C ALA A 263 3.56 14.30 -35.26
N ASP A 264 4.27 13.66 -36.18
CA ASP A 264 3.94 13.66 -37.61
C ASP A 264 3.36 12.33 -38.12
N THR A 265 3.69 11.22 -37.46
CA THR A 265 3.22 9.90 -37.87
C THR A 265 2.01 9.46 -37.04
N PRO A 266 1.05 8.70 -37.63
CA PRO A 266 -0.11 8.21 -36.89
C PRO A 266 0.24 7.42 -35.63
N LEU A 267 1.27 6.57 -35.71
CA LEU A 267 1.73 5.76 -34.57
C LEU A 267 2.23 6.63 -33.42
N GLU A 268 3.07 7.62 -33.72
CA GLU A 268 3.66 8.49 -32.70
C GLU A 268 2.60 9.41 -32.05
N ILE A 269 1.64 9.90 -32.85
CA ILE A 269 0.47 10.63 -32.34
C ILE A 269 -0.32 9.71 -31.38
N PHE A 270 -0.64 8.49 -31.82
CA PHE A 270 -1.45 7.56 -31.02
C PHE A 270 -0.74 7.13 -29.74
N ARG A 271 0.57 6.82 -29.80
CA ARG A 271 1.40 6.48 -28.63
C ARG A 271 1.29 7.56 -27.54
N ARG A 272 1.31 8.83 -27.94
CA ARG A 272 1.18 9.98 -27.03
C ARG A 272 -0.23 10.15 -26.49
N LEU A 273 -1.25 9.90 -27.32
CA LEU A 273 -2.66 9.93 -26.92
C LEU A 273 -3.01 8.85 -25.88
N LEU A 274 -2.28 7.73 -25.83
CA LEU A 274 -2.46 6.71 -24.79
C LEU A 274 -2.12 7.20 -23.39
N ILE A 275 -1.26 8.21 -23.28
CA ILE A 275 -0.85 8.83 -22.02
C ILE A 275 -1.95 9.81 -21.61
N GLY A 276 -2.55 9.61 -20.42
CA GLY A 276 -3.74 10.37 -20.01
C GLY A 276 -5.06 9.86 -20.64
N SER A 277 -5.07 8.69 -21.30
CA SER A 277 -6.28 8.13 -21.94
C SER A 277 -7.26 7.45 -20.98
N GLU A 278 -6.88 7.23 -19.73
CA GLU A 278 -7.68 6.57 -18.69
C GLU A 278 -8.21 5.17 -19.09
N GLY A 279 -7.46 4.47 -19.95
CA GLY A 279 -7.82 3.13 -20.43
C GLY A 279 -8.96 3.13 -21.45
N THR A 280 -9.34 4.29 -21.99
CA THR A 280 -10.45 4.41 -22.96
C THR A 280 -10.04 4.12 -24.40
N LEU A 281 -8.75 4.00 -24.70
CA LEU A 281 -8.22 3.83 -26.06
C LEU A 281 -7.53 2.48 -26.31
N ALA A 282 -6.84 1.91 -25.31
CA ALA A 282 -6.11 0.65 -25.46
C ALA A 282 -5.79 0.02 -24.09
N PHE A 283 -5.45 -1.28 -24.09
CA PHE A 283 -4.79 -1.93 -22.96
C PHE A 283 -3.27 -1.75 -23.07
N LEU A 284 -2.64 -1.23 -22.03
CA LEU A 284 -1.19 -1.10 -21.94
C LEU A 284 -0.58 -2.40 -21.40
N ALA A 285 0.33 -3.03 -22.15
CA ALA A 285 1.00 -4.26 -21.76
C ALA A 285 2.40 -4.02 -21.16
N GLU A 286 3.13 -3.04 -21.68
CA GLU A 286 4.48 -2.68 -21.24
C GLU A 286 4.79 -1.23 -21.60
N ALA A 287 5.62 -0.56 -20.78
CA ALA A 287 6.13 0.77 -21.05
C ALA A 287 7.65 0.83 -20.85
N VAL A 288 8.35 1.58 -21.70
CA VAL A 288 9.77 1.90 -21.54
C VAL A 288 9.91 3.38 -21.24
N PHE A 289 10.45 3.70 -20.05
CA PHE A 289 10.71 5.05 -19.61
C PHE A 289 12.18 5.42 -19.80
N LYS A 290 12.43 6.63 -20.28
CA LYS A 290 13.68 7.35 -20.01
C LYS A 290 13.63 7.85 -18.58
N THR A 291 14.55 7.36 -17.76
CA THR A 291 14.59 7.72 -16.34
C THR A 291 15.27 9.08 -16.16
N VAL A 292 15.08 9.68 -14.98
CA VAL A 292 15.72 10.94 -14.60
C VAL A 292 16.72 10.71 -13.47
N PRO A 293 17.82 11.49 -13.40
CA PRO A 293 18.75 11.41 -12.27
C PRO A 293 18.05 11.64 -10.92
N ASP A 294 18.45 10.89 -9.89
CA ASP A 294 18.07 11.17 -8.50
C ASP A 294 19.17 11.97 -7.80
N ASP A 295 19.11 13.29 -7.98
CA ASP A 295 20.10 14.24 -7.47
C ASP A 295 20.18 14.24 -5.92
N LYS A 296 21.40 13.98 -5.43
CA LYS A 296 21.69 13.71 -4.00
C LYS A 296 22.00 14.96 -3.17
N HIS A 297 22.28 16.10 -3.82
CA HIS A 297 22.56 17.37 -3.15
C HIS A 297 21.28 18.20 -3.10
N ARG A 298 20.68 18.31 -1.91
CA ARG A 298 19.39 18.97 -1.70
C ARG A 298 19.52 20.11 -0.72
N LEU A 299 18.69 21.13 -0.91
CA LEU A 299 18.45 22.21 0.04
C LEU A 299 16.96 22.29 0.29
N THR A 300 16.56 22.31 1.55
CA THR A 300 15.15 22.31 1.92
C THR A 300 14.88 23.39 2.96
N ALA A 301 13.78 24.12 2.82
CA ALA A 301 13.30 25.04 3.84
C ALA A 301 11.78 24.93 3.99
N PHE A 302 11.29 25.08 5.22
CA PHE A 302 9.86 25.26 5.50
C PHE A 302 9.65 26.70 5.96
N LEU A 303 8.91 27.47 5.16
CA LEU A 303 8.71 28.91 5.33
C LEU A 303 7.27 29.17 5.78
N ILE A 304 7.06 30.05 6.77
CA ILE A 304 5.72 30.40 7.25
C ILE A 304 5.41 31.86 6.92
N PHE A 305 4.36 32.08 6.14
CA PHE A 305 3.87 33.37 5.68
C PHE A 305 2.66 33.82 6.49
N PRO A 306 2.42 35.15 6.56
CA PRO A 306 1.26 35.70 7.28
C PRO A 306 -0.07 35.28 6.67
N ASP A 307 -0.12 35.12 5.34
CA ASP A 307 -1.34 34.76 4.60
C ASP A 307 -1.06 33.96 3.31
N MET A 308 -2.14 33.42 2.73
CA MET A 308 -2.13 32.62 1.50
C MET A 308 -1.59 33.40 0.30
N TYR A 309 -1.93 34.69 0.18
CA TYR A 309 -1.52 35.50 -0.96
C TYR A 309 0.00 35.72 -0.94
N ALA A 310 0.56 36.08 0.23
CA ALA A 310 2.00 36.25 0.43
C ALA A 310 2.78 34.97 0.13
N ALA A 311 2.27 33.81 0.57
CA ALA A 311 2.86 32.51 0.24
C ALA A 311 2.82 32.24 -1.27
N ALA A 312 1.64 32.33 -1.90
CA ALA A 312 1.49 32.04 -3.31
C ALA A 312 2.29 33.00 -4.22
N ALA A 313 2.41 34.28 -3.84
CA ALA A 313 3.22 35.26 -4.56
C ALA A 313 4.74 34.97 -4.49
N ALA A 314 5.21 34.30 -3.43
CA ALA A 314 6.61 33.92 -3.28
C ALA A 314 7.02 32.72 -4.15
N VAL A 315 6.05 32.00 -4.74
CA VAL A 315 6.30 30.79 -5.53
C VAL A 315 7.11 31.08 -6.79
N ALA A 316 6.69 32.06 -7.60
CA ALA A 316 7.37 32.38 -8.86
C ALA A 316 8.85 32.78 -8.66
N PRO A 317 9.20 33.65 -7.69
CA PRO A 317 10.60 33.94 -7.37
C PRO A 317 11.46 32.72 -7.04
N PHE A 318 10.94 31.73 -6.28
CA PHE A 318 11.69 30.51 -5.99
C PHE A 318 11.84 29.61 -7.21
N VAL A 319 10.80 29.49 -8.05
CA VAL A 319 10.86 28.73 -9.30
C VAL A 319 11.88 29.35 -10.25
N GLU A 320 11.89 30.68 -10.40
CA GLU A 320 12.88 31.42 -11.19
C GLU A 320 14.31 31.24 -10.67
N ALA A 321 14.48 31.09 -9.35
CA ALA A 321 15.76 30.78 -8.72
C ALA A 321 16.23 29.33 -8.94
N GLY A 322 15.40 28.45 -9.51
CA GLY A 322 15.74 27.05 -9.80
C GLY A 322 15.20 26.03 -8.81
N ALA A 323 14.20 26.38 -7.98
CA ALA A 323 13.59 25.42 -7.06
C ALA A 323 12.95 24.25 -7.83
N ALA A 324 13.27 23.02 -7.40
CA ALA A 324 12.70 21.80 -7.96
C ALA A 324 11.29 21.51 -7.43
N ALA A 325 10.98 22.01 -6.23
CA ALA A 325 9.65 21.96 -5.65
C ALA A 325 9.36 23.22 -4.83
N VAL A 326 8.13 23.71 -4.94
CA VAL A 326 7.54 24.71 -4.04
C VAL A 326 6.13 24.25 -3.73
N GLU A 327 5.93 23.78 -2.51
CA GLU A 327 4.70 23.13 -2.05
C GLU A 327 3.97 24.03 -1.05
N LEU A 328 2.72 24.37 -1.36
CA LEU A 328 1.89 25.24 -0.53
C LEU A 328 1.06 24.42 0.46
N THR A 329 0.87 24.96 1.67
CA THR A 329 0.08 24.36 2.74
C THR A 329 -0.68 25.44 3.51
N ASP A 330 -2.00 25.47 3.44
CA ASP A 330 -2.81 26.47 4.14
C ASP A 330 -2.86 26.29 5.68
N ARG A 331 -3.52 27.22 6.37
CA ARG A 331 -3.63 27.20 7.83
C ARG A 331 -4.30 25.94 8.36
N ALA A 332 -5.40 25.52 7.74
CA ALA A 332 -6.14 24.32 8.13
C ALA A 332 -5.22 23.09 8.07
N SER A 333 -4.43 22.97 6.99
CA SER A 333 -3.47 21.89 6.80
C SER A 333 -2.37 21.91 7.87
N LEU A 334 -1.80 23.08 8.16
CA LEU A 334 -0.83 23.23 9.26
C LEU A 334 -1.42 22.85 10.62
N ARG A 335 -2.69 23.21 10.88
CA ARG A 335 -3.39 22.85 12.12
C ARG A 335 -3.52 21.35 12.29
N SER A 336 -3.81 20.65 11.19
CA SER A 336 -4.02 19.20 11.21
C SER A 336 -2.81 18.40 11.67
N VAL A 337 -1.60 18.96 11.59
CA VAL A 337 -0.34 18.29 11.97
C VAL A 337 0.22 18.77 13.30
N GLU A 338 -0.41 19.74 13.97
CA GLU A 338 0.01 20.24 15.27
C GLU A 338 0.09 19.09 16.31
N GLY A 339 1.17 19.07 17.10
CA GLY A 339 1.39 18.03 18.11
C GLY A 339 1.92 16.68 17.57
N LYS A 340 2.08 16.53 16.25
CA LYS A 340 2.77 15.38 15.67
C LYS A 340 4.29 15.46 15.91
N PRO A 341 4.99 14.32 16.08
CA PRO A 341 6.45 14.31 16.23
C PRO A 341 7.16 15.06 15.10
N GLY A 342 8.08 15.96 15.46
CA GLY A 342 8.82 16.79 14.50
C GLY A 342 8.14 18.10 14.10
N VAL A 343 6.89 18.35 14.53
CA VAL A 343 6.19 19.62 14.31
C VAL A 343 6.42 20.56 15.51
N PRO A 344 6.90 21.80 15.31
CA PRO A 344 7.14 22.73 16.41
C PRO A 344 5.84 23.12 17.16
N ASP A 345 5.82 23.03 18.50
CA ASP A 345 4.66 23.42 19.31
C ASP A 345 4.22 24.88 19.12
N ARG A 346 5.17 25.76 18.73
CA ARG A 346 4.88 27.16 18.41
C ARG A 346 3.88 27.32 17.25
N TRP A 347 3.71 26.31 16.39
CA TRP A 347 2.74 26.37 15.29
C TRP A 347 1.29 26.52 15.76
N ARG A 348 0.99 26.10 17.01
CA ARG A 348 -0.32 26.33 17.65
C ARG A 348 -0.66 27.82 17.83
N GLN A 349 0.35 28.70 17.79
CA GLN A 349 0.20 30.15 17.97
C GLN A 349 0.14 30.90 16.62
N LEU A 350 0.20 30.20 15.49
CA LEU A 350 0.10 30.81 14.17
C LEU A 350 -1.31 31.39 13.95
N GLY A 351 -1.36 32.59 13.37
CA GLY A 351 -2.62 33.27 13.04
C GLY A 351 -3.48 32.48 12.06
N GLU A 352 -4.78 32.82 12.00
CA GLU A 352 -5.79 32.08 11.22
C GLU A 352 -5.56 32.11 9.70
N SER A 353 -4.74 33.04 9.19
CA SER A 353 -4.37 33.13 7.78
C SER A 353 -3.03 32.47 7.45
N ALA A 354 -2.24 32.06 8.45
CA ALA A 354 -0.86 31.65 8.24
C ALA A 354 -0.74 30.48 7.24
N THR A 355 0.18 30.60 6.29
CA THR A 355 0.33 29.65 5.18
C THR A 355 1.80 29.24 5.07
N GLY A 356 2.05 27.95 4.87
CA GLY A 356 3.38 27.38 4.74
C GLY A 356 3.80 27.17 3.29
N LEU A 357 5.10 27.33 3.00
CA LEU A 357 5.75 26.80 1.81
C LEU A 357 6.88 25.83 2.19
N LEU A 358 6.88 24.65 1.61
CA LEU A 358 8.05 23.76 1.59
C LEU A 358 8.77 23.95 0.25
N VAL A 359 10.00 24.46 0.30
CA VAL A 359 10.84 24.74 -0.87
C VAL A 359 12.00 23.77 -0.90
N GLU A 360 12.23 23.11 -2.04
CA GLU A 360 13.37 22.23 -2.25
C GLU A 360 14.11 22.51 -3.56
N PHE A 361 15.43 22.57 -3.48
CA PHE A 361 16.35 22.55 -4.62
C PHE A 361 17.01 21.18 -4.71
N ARG A 362 17.22 20.69 -5.94
CA ARG A 362 17.89 19.41 -6.22
C ARG A 362 18.99 19.63 -7.23
N GLU A 363 20.21 19.26 -6.86
CA GLU A 363 21.39 19.55 -7.66
C GLU A 363 22.31 18.32 -7.79
N GLY A 364 22.92 18.21 -8.97
CA GLY A 364 23.83 17.12 -9.29
C GLY A 364 25.23 17.23 -8.64
N SER A 365 25.57 18.37 -8.03
CA SER A 365 26.85 18.55 -7.33
C SER A 365 26.75 19.51 -6.14
N ALA A 366 27.75 19.46 -5.25
CA ALA A 366 27.82 20.34 -4.09
C ALA A 366 28.01 21.81 -4.49
N GLU A 367 28.77 22.08 -5.56
CA GLU A 367 29.03 23.43 -6.05
C GLU A 367 27.75 24.07 -6.60
N ARG A 368 26.94 23.31 -7.34
CA ARG A 368 25.64 23.81 -7.81
C ARG A 368 24.65 24.02 -6.67
N ARG A 369 24.66 23.13 -5.68
CA ARG A 369 23.90 23.33 -4.44
C ARG A 369 24.28 24.64 -3.76
N ASP A 370 25.57 24.96 -3.63
CA ASP A 370 26.00 26.20 -2.96
C ASP A 370 25.62 27.47 -3.76
N ALA A 371 25.60 27.37 -5.10
CA ALA A 371 25.04 28.42 -5.96
C ALA A 371 23.52 28.56 -5.76
N ALA A 372 22.78 27.45 -5.70
CA ALA A 372 21.34 27.42 -5.43
C ALA A 372 21.01 28.01 -4.04
N LEU A 373 21.83 27.73 -3.02
CA LEU A 373 21.68 28.33 -1.69
C LEU A 373 21.78 29.87 -1.75
N SER A 374 22.74 30.38 -2.52
CA SER A 374 22.93 31.82 -2.68
C SER A 374 21.72 32.47 -3.40
N ALA A 375 21.20 31.81 -4.43
CA ALA A 375 19.99 32.25 -5.14
C ALA A 375 18.75 32.20 -4.23
N ALA A 376 18.58 31.12 -3.47
CA ALA A 376 17.47 30.94 -2.54
C ALA A 376 17.48 31.98 -1.42
N ASN A 377 18.66 32.31 -0.86
CA ASN A 377 18.79 33.35 0.16
C ASN A 377 18.47 34.74 -0.39
N ALA A 378 18.85 35.05 -1.64
CA ALA A 378 18.51 36.32 -2.27
C ALA A 378 16.98 36.50 -2.49
N VAL A 379 16.24 35.40 -2.62
CA VAL A 379 14.77 35.42 -2.59
C VAL A 379 14.27 35.61 -1.16
N LEU A 380 14.77 34.80 -0.23
CA LEU A 380 14.36 34.77 1.18
C LEU A 380 14.48 36.13 1.88
N GLU A 381 15.56 36.88 1.63
CA GLU A 381 15.82 38.21 2.19
C GLU A 381 14.74 39.26 1.84
N LYS A 382 13.95 39.03 0.78
CA LYS A 382 12.91 39.95 0.32
C LYS A 382 11.52 39.60 0.88
N LEU A 383 11.39 38.46 1.57
CA LEU A 383 10.11 37.94 2.05
C LEU A 383 9.82 38.39 3.47
N SER A 384 8.53 38.65 3.75
CA SER A 384 8.04 38.88 5.10
C SER A 384 7.46 37.58 5.64
N LEU A 385 8.20 36.89 6.51
CA LEU A 385 7.78 35.65 7.15
C LEU A 385 7.28 35.91 8.58
N VAL A 386 6.43 35.02 9.07
CA VAL A 386 5.97 35.02 10.47
C VAL A 386 7.12 34.70 11.42
N GLU A 387 8.04 33.86 10.97
CA GLU A 387 9.25 33.48 11.69
C GLU A 387 10.46 33.43 10.76
N PRO A 388 11.67 33.75 11.25
CA PRO A 388 12.89 33.54 10.48
C PRO A 388 13.04 32.07 10.08
N ALA A 389 13.52 31.83 8.87
CA ALA A 389 13.75 30.51 8.32
C ALA A 389 15.12 30.44 7.63
N GLU A 390 15.67 29.23 7.52
CA GLU A 390 16.95 28.95 6.87
C GLU A 390 16.84 27.68 6.02
N PHE A 391 17.60 27.61 4.92
CA PHE A 391 17.71 26.39 4.13
C PHE A 391 18.67 25.40 4.79
N THR A 392 18.24 24.14 4.94
CA THR A 392 19.05 23.07 5.53
C THR A 392 19.56 22.09 4.48
N THR A 393 20.75 21.53 4.76
CA THR A 393 21.30 20.35 4.07
C THR A 393 21.19 19.08 4.91
N ASP A 394 20.68 19.18 6.15
CA ASP A 394 20.47 18.03 7.02
C ASP A 394 19.32 17.19 6.46
N ARG A 395 19.67 15.98 6.01
CA ARG A 395 18.73 15.01 5.45
C ARG A 395 17.65 14.61 6.45
N LYS A 396 17.95 14.56 7.75
CA LYS A 396 16.96 14.19 8.77
C LYS A 396 15.91 15.29 8.91
N LEU A 397 16.35 16.55 9.00
CA LEU A 397 15.44 17.69 9.08
C LEU A 397 14.63 17.87 7.79
N ALA A 398 15.27 17.75 6.62
CA ALA A 398 14.56 17.76 5.34
C ALA A 398 13.49 16.66 5.26
N ALA A 399 13.82 15.44 5.67
CA ALA A 399 12.86 14.34 5.73
C ALA A 399 11.70 14.62 6.71
N GLN A 400 11.94 15.32 7.81
CA GLN A 400 10.86 15.76 8.71
C GLN A 400 9.92 16.77 8.02
N PHE A 401 10.46 17.76 7.31
CA PHE A 401 9.65 18.72 6.55
C PHE A 401 8.79 18.05 5.47
N TRP A 402 9.37 17.13 4.70
CA TRP A 402 8.63 16.31 3.76
C TRP A 402 7.61 15.40 4.44
N GLY A 403 7.94 14.87 5.62
CA GLY A 403 7.02 14.10 6.46
C GLY A 403 5.77 14.90 6.84
N VAL A 404 5.93 16.18 7.19
CA VAL A 404 4.81 17.09 7.45
C VAL A 404 3.94 17.26 6.20
N ARG A 405 4.56 17.60 5.06
CA ARG A 405 3.84 17.83 3.78
C ARG A 405 3.13 16.58 3.26
N ASN A 406 3.75 15.41 3.34
CA ASN A 406 3.18 14.13 2.91
C ASN A 406 2.10 13.63 3.89
N GLY A 407 2.19 14.04 5.15
CA GLY A 407 1.24 13.70 6.21
C GLY A 407 -0.05 14.54 6.22
N LEU A 408 -0.28 15.43 5.26
CA LEU A 408 -1.46 16.30 5.21
C LEU A 408 -2.74 15.54 4.86
N LEU A 409 -2.78 14.89 3.69
CA LEU A 409 -3.94 14.11 3.23
C LEU A 409 -4.46 13.13 4.29
N PRO A 410 -3.60 12.31 4.94
CA PRO A 410 -4.10 11.49 6.04
C PRO A 410 -4.61 12.28 7.23
N SER A 411 -3.91 13.33 7.65
CA SER A 411 -4.36 14.07 8.82
C SER A 411 -5.78 14.58 8.62
N VAL A 412 -6.03 15.15 7.45
CA VAL A 412 -7.34 15.64 7.07
C VAL A 412 -8.37 14.51 6.97
N GLY A 413 -8.04 13.46 6.21
CA GLY A 413 -8.93 12.31 6.04
C GLY A 413 -9.27 11.59 7.35
N GLY A 414 -8.35 11.59 8.32
CA GLY A 414 -8.55 11.00 9.64
C GLY A 414 -9.32 11.90 10.61
N SER A 415 -9.37 13.21 10.35
CA SER A 415 -10.11 14.21 11.14
C SER A 415 -11.49 14.54 10.57
N ARG A 416 -11.87 13.96 9.43
CA ARG A 416 -13.20 14.18 8.85
C ARG A 416 -14.30 13.71 9.82
N PRO A 417 -15.49 14.33 9.78
CA PRO A 417 -16.63 13.81 10.52
C PRO A 417 -16.99 12.38 10.09
N PRO A 418 -17.39 11.49 11.02
CA PRO A 418 -17.97 10.19 10.67
C PRO A 418 -19.16 10.35 9.73
N GLY A 419 -19.37 9.40 8.83
CA GLY A 419 -20.46 9.46 7.86
C GLY A 419 -20.24 10.36 6.64
N THR A 420 -19.05 10.95 6.48
CA THR A 420 -18.71 11.82 5.35
C THR A 420 -17.69 11.19 4.40
N SER A 421 -17.82 11.52 3.11
CA SER A 421 -16.86 11.18 2.07
C SER A 421 -15.66 12.14 2.10
N LEU A 422 -14.54 11.74 1.50
CA LEU A 422 -13.39 12.61 1.29
C LEU A 422 -13.23 12.85 -0.22
N ILE A 423 -13.45 14.09 -0.66
CA ILE A 423 -13.23 14.45 -2.06
C ILE A 423 -11.99 15.33 -2.14
N LEU A 424 -11.01 14.85 -2.91
CA LEU A 424 -9.77 15.56 -3.21
C LEU A 424 -9.74 15.87 -4.70
N GLU A 425 -9.85 17.14 -5.04
CA GLU A 425 -9.80 17.66 -6.39
C GLU A 425 -8.53 18.49 -6.60
N ASP A 426 -8.12 18.63 -7.86
CA ASP A 426 -6.84 19.23 -8.25
C ASP A 426 -7.03 20.16 -9.44
N VAL A 427 -6.93 21.46 -9.19
CA VAL A 427 -7.10 22.50 -10.21
C VAL A 427 -5.76 23.14 -10.51
N CYS A 428 -5.54 23.53 -11.76
CA CYS A 428 -4.31 24.22 -12.15
C CYS A 428 -4.61 25.64 -12.59
N PHE A 429 -4.04 26.62 -11.89
CA PHE A 429 -4.08 28.03 -12.31
C PHE A 429 -2.85 28.37 -13.15
N PRO A 430 -2.95 29.33 -14.09
CA PRO A 430 -1.77 29.96 -14.66
C PRO A 430 -0.85 30.51 -13.57
N LYS A 431 0.46 30.30 -13.70
CA LYS A 431 1.45 30.59 -12.65
C LYS A 431 1.44 32.05 -12.22
N ASP A 432 1.24 32.96 -13.16
CA ASP A 432 1.15 34.42 -12.95
C ASP A 432 -0.13 34.85 -12.23
N ARG A 433 -1.15 33.96 -12.15
CA ARG A 433 -2.44 34.20 -11.50
C ARG A 433 -2.68 33.31 -10.28
N LEU A 434 -1.68 32.53 -9.86
CA LEU A 434 -1.79 31.55 -8.78
C LEU A 434 -2.24 32.19 -7.46
N ALA A 435 -1.70 33.35 -7.09
CA ALA A 435 -2.03 34.01 -5.83
C ALA A 435 -3.50 34.46 -5.76
N ASP A 436 -4.01 35.05 -6.84
CA ASP A 436 -5.42 35.42 -6.94
C ASP A 436 -6.32 34.16 -6.89
N GLY A 437 -5.97 33.14 -7.69
CA GLY A 437 -6.74 31.89 -7.78
C GLY A 437 -6.80 31.12 -6.46
N ALA A 438 -5.71 31.10 -5.69
CA ALA A 438 -5.64 30.46 -4.38
C ALA A 438 -6.61 31.10 -3.37
N ILE A 439 -6.65 32.43 -3.34
CA ILE A 439 -7.54 33.19 -2.44
C ILE A 439 -9.00 32.97 -2.84
N ASP A 440 -9.31 33.07 -4.12
CA ASP A 440 -10.67 32.88 -4.60
C ASP A 440 -11.17 31.45 -4.37
N LEU A 441 -10.28 30.45 -4.48
CA LEU A 441 -10.60 29.06 -4.16
C LEU A 441 -10.95 28.90 -2.68
N GLN A 442 -10.19 29.51 -1.76
CA GLN A 442 -10.53 29.52 -0.33
C GLN A 442 -11.87 30.21 -0.05
N GLN A 443 -12.12 31.35 -0.71
CA GLN A 443 -13.40 32.07 -0.58
C GLN A 443 -14.57 31.26 -1.13
N LEU A 444 -14.36 30.51 -2.21
CA LEU A 444 -15.37 29.64 -2.79
C LEU A 444 -15.74 28.50 -1.82
N MET A 445 -14.75 27.87 -1.20
CA MET A 445 -15.00 26.82 -0.18
C MET A 445 -15.78 27.39 1.01
N ALA A 446 -15.42 28.59 1.48
CA ALA A 446 -16.13 29.29 2.54
C ALA A 446 -17.58 29.65 2.13
N LYS A 447 -17.82 30.08 0.88
CA LYS A 447 -19.16 30.38 0.35
C LYS A 447 -20.11 29.18 0.45
N HIS A 448 -19.59 27.98 0.21
CA HIS A 448 -20.32 26.72 0.30
C HIS A 448 -20.22 26.06 1.68
N ASN A 449 -19.68 26.73 2.69
CA ASN A 449 -19.53 26.19 4.06
C ASN A 449 -18.76 24.86 4.11
N TYR A 450 -17.82 24.65 3.20
CA TYR A 450 -16.86 23.55 3.31
C TYR A 450 -15.64 24.02 4.12
N GLU A 451 -15.50 23.48 5.33
CA GLU A 451 -14.28 23.61 6.15
C GLU A 451 -13.16 22.73 5.58
N GLY A 452 -12.78 23.02 4.34
CA GLY A 452 -11.81 22.24 3.61
C GLY A 452 -10.39 22.79 3.69
N PHE A 453 -9.51 22.16 2.92
CA PHE A 453 -8.07 22.38 2.97
C PHE A 453 -7.56 22.69 1.57
N VAL A 454 -6.65 23.65 1.45
CA VAL A 454 -5.96 23.97 0.20
C VAL A 454 -4.46 23.75 0.37
N PHE A 455 -3.89 22.91 -0.48
CA PHE A 455 -2.45 22.63 -0.52
C PHE A 455 -2.05 22.19 -1.92
N GLY A 456 -0.77 22.21 -2.29
CA GLY A 456 -0.36 21.58 -3.55
C GLY A 456 0.94 22.05 -4.15
N HIS A 457 1.17 21.55 -5.39
CA HIS A 457 2.36 21.78 -6.19
C HIS A 457 2.35 23.18 -6.81
N ALA A 458 2.45 24.19 -5.94
CA ALA A 458 2.34 25.59 -6.30
C ALA A 458 3.34 26.00 -7.40
N SER A 459 4.55 25.43 -7.42
CA SER A 459 5.54 25.61 -8.50
C SER A 459 5.02 25.31 -9.91
N ALA A 460 4.03 24.42 -10.02
CA ALA A 460 3.37 24.06 -11.27
C ALA A 460 2.03 24.78 -11.49
N GLY A 461 1.61 25.65 -10.57
CA GLY A 461 0.28 26.26 -10.56
C GLY A 461 -0.84 25.32 -10.11
N ASN A 462 -0.52 24.10 -9.66
CA ASN A 462 -1.48 23.08 -9.24
C ASN A 462 -1.82 23.23 -7.75
N LEU A 463 -3.09 23.42 -7.45
CA LEU A 463 -3.64 23.46 -6.10
C LEU A 463 -4.68 22.35 -5.94
N HIS A 464 -4.53 21.58 -4.89
CA HIS A 464 -5.54 20.65 -4.43
C HIS A 464 -6.45 21.34 -3.44
N PHE A 465 -7.74 21.09 -3.56
CA PHE A 465 -8.70 21.36 -2.50
C PHE A 465 -9.34 20.07 -2.04
N LEU A 466 -9.60 20.00 -0.74
CA LEU A 466 -10.21 18.86 -0.10
C LEU A 466 -11.48 19.30 0.62
N ILE A 467 -12.59 18.60 0.34
CA ILE A 467 -13.88 18.80 1.00
C ILE A 467 -14.41 17.47 1.56
N THR A 468 -15.27 17.54 2.59
CA THR A 468 -15.85 16.38 3.27
C THR A 468 -17.38 16.35 3.20
N PRO A 469 -17.99 16.15 2.02
CA PRO A 469 -19.44 16.09 1.88
C PRO A 469 -20.02 14.78 2.42
N ALA A 470 -21.24 14.82 2.93
CA ALA A 470 -21.93 13.62 3.45
C ALA A 470 -22.40 12.67 2.33
N MET A 471 -22.89 13.20 1.21
CA MET A 471 -23.49 12.44 0.08
C MET A 471 -24.60 11.46 0.48
N ASN A 472 -25.22 11.64 1.64
CA ASN A 472 -26.19 10.70 2.18
C ASN A 472 -27.64 11.07 1.80
N THR A 473 -27.87 12.30 1.35
CA THR A 473 -29.19 12.81 0.97
C THR A 473 -29.14 13.54 -0.37
N LYS A 474 -30.31 13.72 -1.01
CA LYS A 474 -30.44 14.53 -2.23
C LYS A 474 -29.95 15.97 -2.03
N ALA A 475 -30.17 16.56 -0.85
CA ALA A 475 -29.69 17.90 -0.54
C ALA A 475 -28.16 17.97 -0.47
N ASP A 476 -27.49 16.92 0.02
CA ASP A 476 -26.03 16.85 0.01
C ASP A 476 -25.47 16.81 -1.42
N VAL A 477 -26.12 16.04 -2.30
CA VAL A 477 -25.75 15.93 -3.72
C VAL A 477 -25.97 17.26 -4.44
N ASP A 478 -27.08 17.95 -4.19
CA ASP A 478 -27.37 19.27 -4.78
C ASP A 478 -26.37 20.34 -4.32
N HIS A 479 -25.94 20.27 -3.06
CA HIS A 479 -24.91 21.16 -2.54
C HIS A 479 -23.56 20.91 -3.22
N TYR A 480 -23.18 19.65 -3.43
CA TYR A 480 -21.98 19.29 -4.18
C TYR A 480 -22.03 19.78 -5.62
N ASP A 481 -23.16 19.60 -6.31
CA ASP A 481 -23.36 20.08 -7.68
C ASP A 481 -23.17 21.60 -7.79
N ALA A 482 -23.80 22.36 -6.89
CA ALA A 482 -23.67 23.81 -6.85
C ALA A 482 -22.21 24.25 -6.61
N PHE A 483 -21.48 23.54 -5.74
CA PHE A 483 -20.07 23.78 -5.51
C PHE A 483 -19.23 23.50 -6.76
N MET A 484 -19.43 22.35 -7.43
CA MET A 484 -18.70 22.00 -8.65
C MET A 484 -18.97 22.98 -9.79
N ALA A 485 -20.22 23.45 -9.94
CA ALA A 485 -20.57 24.47 -10.94
C ALA A 485 -19.78 25.78 -10.73
N ASP A 486 -19.64 26.22 -9.47
CA ASP A 486 -18.85 27.40 -9.15
C ASP A 486 -17.34 27.16 -9.30
N VAL A 487 -16.83 25.95 -9.01
CA VAL A 487 -15.43 25.58 -9.30
C VAL A 487 -15.16 25.68 -10.79
N VAL A 488 -16.08 25.20 -11.64
CA VAL A 488 -15.95 25.30 -13.09
C VAL A 488 -15.93 26.76 -13.55
N ALA A 489 -16.84 27.58 -13.04
CA ALA A 489 -16.87 29.01 -13.37
C ALA A 489 -15.59 29.73 -12.91
N LEU A 490 -15.06 29.39 -11.72
CA LEU A 490 -13.84 29.97 -11.21
C LEU A 490 -12.64 29.58 -12.08
N VAL A 491 -12.41 28.29 -12.26
CA VAL A 491 -11.18 27.77 -12.89
C VAL A 491 -11.20 28.03 -14.39
N VAL A 492 -12.27 27.68 -15.08
CA VAL A 492 -12.35 27.76 -16.54
C VAL A 492 -12.71 29.18 -16.99
N ASP A 493 -13.82 29.73 -16.49
CA ASP A 493 -14.35 30.98 -17.05
C ASP A 493 -13.56 32.21 -16.58
N LYS A 494 -13.09 32.26 -15.32
CA LYS A 494 -12.36 33.40 -14.77
C LYS A 494 -10.85 33.33 -15.00
N TYR A 495 -10.22 32.18 -14.74
CA TYR A 495 -8.76 32.03 -14.79
C TYR A 495 -8.24 31.32 -16.04
N ASP A 496 -9.12 30.67 -16.80
CA ASP A 496 -8.75 29.80 -17.91
C ASP A 496 -7.69 28.73 -17.52
N GLY A 497 -7.78 28.28 -16.27
CA GLY A 497 -7.01 27.19 -15.67
C GLY A 497 -7.54 25.81 -16.06
N SER A 498 -6.88 24.75 -15.61
CA SER A 498 -7.31 23.36 -15.83
C SER A 498 -8.18 22.86 -14.68
N LEU A 499 -9.29 22.20 -15.00
CA LEU A 499 -10.12 21.53 -14.00
C LEU A 499 -9.43 20.32 -13.37
N LYS A 500 -8.49 19.71 -14.11
CA LYS A 500 -7.71 18.56 -13.67
C LYS A 500 -6.25 18.74 -14.00
N ALA A 501 -5.38 18.69 -12.99
CA ALA A 501 -3.95 18.83 -13.17
C ALA A 501 -3.27 17.46 -13.41
N GLU A 502 -3.57 16.46 -12.58
CA GLU A 502 -2.86 15.18 -12.52
C GLU A 502 -3.71 13.96 -12.11
N HIS A 503 -4.91 14.15 -11.55
CA HIS A 503 -5.77 13.03 -11.11
C HIS A 503 -6.59 12.39 -12.25
N GLY A 504 -6.51 12.92 -13.47
CA GLY A 504 -7.33 12.52 -14.60
C GLY A 504 -8.72 13.15 -14.58
N THR A 505 -9.38 13.17 -15.73
CA THR A 505 -10.76 13.64 -15.92
C THR A 505 -11.75 12.75 -15.18
N GLY A 506 -11.57 11.44 -15.31
CA GLY A 506 -12.49 10.43 -14.79
C GLY A 506 -13.94 10.66 -15.20
N ARG A 507 -14.85 10.28 -14.31
CA ARG A 507 -16.30 10.55 -14.41
C ARG A 507 -16.64 11.92 -13.85
N ASN A 508 -15.87 12.38 -12.87
CA ASN A 508 -16.16 13.59 -12.13
C ASN A 508 -16.10 14.86 -12.99
N VAL A 509 -15.17 14.92 -13.95
CA VAL A 509 -14.95 16.10 -14.80
C VAL A 509 -15.34 15.87 -16.26
N ALA A 510 -15.65 14.62 -16.65
CA ALA A 510 -16.13 14.27 -17.99
C ALA A 510 -17.23 15.20 -18.56
N PRO A 511 -18.28 15.60 -17.81
CA PRO A 511 -19.33 16.47 -18.35
C PRO A 511 -18.84 17.90 -18.63
N PHE A 512 -17.73 18.32 -18.03
CA PHE A 512 -17.19 19.68 -18.13
C PHE A 512 -16.09 19.83 -19.20
N VAL A 513 -15.66 18.74 -19.86
CA VAL A 513 -14.63 18.79 -20.91
C VAL A 513 -14.98 19.78 -22.02
N VAL A 514 -16.26 19.83 -22.42
CA VAL A 514 -16.74 20.79 -23.43
C VAL A 514 -16.67 22.23 -22.97
N ARG A 515 -16.81 22.48 -21.67
CA ARG A 515 -16.71 23.83 -21.10
C ARG A 515 -15.26 24.32 -21.13
N GLU A 516 -14.30 23.44 -20.82
CA GLU A 516 -12.88 23.78 -20.83
C GLU A 516 -12.30 23.95 -22.25
N TRP A 517 -12.64 23.05 -23.16
CA TRP A 517 -12.02 22.99 -24.49
C TRP A 517 -12.86 23.59 -25.62
N GLY A 518 -14.15 23.77 -25.41
CA GLY A 518 -15.10 24.20 -26.43
C GLY A 518 -15.56 23.05 -27.34
N PRO A 519 -16.70 23.24 -28.04
CA PRO A 519 -17.39 22.17 -28.75
C PRO A 519 -16.58 21.55 -29.89
N LYS A 520 -15.76 22.34 -30.59
CA LYS A 520 -14.97 21.85 -31.73
C LYS A 520 -13.93 20.81 -31.28
N LEU A 521 -13.08 21.15 -30.31
CA LEU A 521 -12.04 20.23 -29.86
C LEU A 521 -12.62 19.02 -29.14
N THR A 522 -13.69 19.19 -28.37
CA THR A 522 -14.40 18.05 -27.75
C THR A 522 -14.98 17.11 -28.81
N GLN A 523 -15.48 17.62 -29.94
CA GLN A 523 -15.92 16.73 -31.02
C GLN A 523 -14.76 15.99 -31.70
N LEU A 524 -13.57 16.59 -31.78
CA LEU A 524 -12.38 15.89 -32.25
C LEU A 524 -11.95 14.78 -31.27
N MET A 525 -12.08 14.99 -29.96
CA MET A 525 -11.89 13.95 -28.95
C MET A 525 -12.89 12.80 -29.13
N TRP A 526 -14.17 13.10 -29.38
CA TRP A 526 -15.17 12.09 -29.71
C TRP A 526 -14.88 11.36 -31.02
N LYS A 527 -14.42 12.06 -32.06
CA LYS A 527 -13.98 11.46 -33.32
C LYS A 527 -12.85 10.45 -33.07
N LEU A 528 -11.83 10.84 -32.30
CA LEU A 528 -10.74 9.94 -31.88
C LEU A 528 -11.27 8.69 -31.16
N LYS A 529 -12.14 8.87 -30.16
CA LYS A 529 -12.72 7.74 -29.41
C LYS A 529 -13.49 6.79 -30.34
N ARG A 530 -14.34 7.31 -31.23
CA ARG A 530 -15.14 6.50 -32.17
C ARG A 530 -14.28 5.79 -33.23
N LEU A 531 -13.17 6.39 -33.66
CA LEU A 531 -12.20 5.75 -34.57
C LEU A 531 -11.44 4.60 -33.89
N THR A 532 -11.11 4.77 -32.61
CA THR A 532 -10.32 3.79 -31.87
C THR A 532 -11.17 2.63 -31.37
N ASP A 533 -12.36 2.94 -30.84
CA ASP A 533 -13.28 2.00 -30.22
C ASP A 533 -14.70 2.20 -30.79
N PRO A 534 -14.94 1.76 -32.05
CA PRO A 534 -16.21 1.95 -32.74
C PRO A 534 -17.38 1.22 -32.08
N ASP A 535 -17.11 0.13 -31.36
CA ASP A 535 -18.10 -0.63 -30.61
C ASP A 535 -18.38 -0.02 -29.21
N GLY A 536 -17.58 0.97 -28.78
CA GLY A 536 -17.75 1.69 -27.52
C GLY A 536 -17.55 0.83 -26.27
N ILE A 537 -16.72 -0.21 -26.33
CA ILE A 537 -16.56 -1.16 -25.22
C ILE A 537 -15.62 -0.64 -24.12
N LEU A 538 -14.62 0.19 -24.41
CA LEU A 538 -13.61 0.57 -23.42
C LEU A 538 -14.08 1.73 -22.52
N SER A 539 -14.24 1.44 -21.23
CA SER A 539 -14.49 2.38 -20.13
C SER A 539 -15.53 3.48 -20.46
N PRO A 540 -16.78 3.13 -20.82
CA PRO A 540 -17.79 4.13 -21.14
C PRO A 540 -18.08 5.08 -19.96
N GLY A 541 -18.27 6.35 -20.29
CA GLY A 541 -18.52 7.44 -19.34
C GLY A 541 -17.30 7.90 -18.55
N VAL A 542 -16.11 7.37 -18.86
CA VAL A 542 -14.83 7.85 -18.34
C VAL A 542 -14.20 8.79 -19.38
N LEU A 543 -13.64 9.92 -18.90
CA LEU A 543 -12.95 10.95 -19.69
C LEU A 543 -13.86 11.76 -20.62
N LEU A 544 -14.79 11.13 -21.34
CA LEU A 544 -15.82 11.80 -22.15
C LEU A 544 -17.21 11.34 -21.74
N SER A 545 -18.14 12.29 -21.64
CA SER A 545 -19.56 12.03 -21.40
C SER A 545 -20.41 12.97 -22.25
N GLU A 546 -21.49 12.43 -22.84
CA GLU A 546 -22.56 13.25 -23.45
C GLU A 546 -23.65 13.61 -22.42
N ASP A 547 -23.62 12.96 -21.24
CA ASP A 547 -24.51 13.25 -20.13
C ASP A 547 -23.88 14.31 -19.22
N LEU A 548 -24.50 15.49 -19.18
CA LEU A 548 -24.04 16.65 -18.39
C LEU A 548 -24.21 16.46 -16.88
N MET A 549 -24.94 15.43 -16.44
CA MET A 549 -25.16 15.12 -15.03
C MET A 549 -24.38 13.88 -14.57
N SER A 550 -23.45 13.37 -15.39
CA SER A 550 -22.74 12.12 -15.07
C SER A 550 -21.88 12.19 -13.81
N HIS A 551 -21.46 13.39 -13.38
CA HIS A 551 -20.73 13.62 -12.12
C HIS A 551 -21.60 13.47 -10.86
N LEU A 552 -22.92 13.39 -11.01
CA LEU A 552 -23.84 13.14 -9.88
C LEU A 552 -24.36 11.71 -9.84
N GLN A 553 -23.99 10.88 -10.82
CA GLN A 553 -24.45 9.50 -10.91
C GLN A 553 -23.52 8.55 -10.19
N ASN A 554 -24.08 7.51 -9.57
CA ASN A 554 -23.32 6.46 -8.88
C ASN A 554 -22.44 6.97 -7.72
N LEU A 555 -22.78 8.13 -7.15
CA LEU A 555 -22.21 8.58 -5.88
C LEU A 555 -22.65 7.62 -4.77
N HIS A 556 -21.74 7.24 -3.88
CA HIS A 556 -22.05 6.34 -2.77
C HIS A 556 -22.13 7.08 -1.43
N THR A 557 -22.99 6.59 -0.56
CA THR A 557 -23.05 6.99 0.85
C THR A 557 -21.82 6.50 1.60
N THR A 558 -21.51 7.08 2.76
CA THR A 558 -20.44 6.60 3.66
C THR A 558 -21.04 6.13 4.98
N PRO A 559 -21.57 4.91 5.08
CA PRO A 559 -22.13 4.42 6.34
C PRO A 559 -21.02 4.24 7.38
N ILE A 560 -21.37 4.51 8.64
CA ILE A 560 -20.49 4.30 9.78
C ILE A 560 -20.32 2.79 10.00
N VAL A 561 -19.07 2.37 10.17
CA VAL A 561 -18.68 0.99 10.51
C VAL A 561 -17.94 0.99 11.85
N GLU A 562 -17.18 -0.06 12.15
CA GLU A 562 -16.44 -0.17 13.41
C GLU A 562 -15.41 0.97 13.56
N ASP A 563 -15.28 1.51 14.78
CA ASP A 563 -14.47 2.70 15.11
C ASP A 563 -13.01 2.57 14.66
N GLU A 564 -12.45 1.35 14.72
CA GLU A 564 -11.09 1.04 14.30
C GLU A 564 -10.82 1.38 12.83
N VAL A 565 -11.86 1.30 11.99
CA VAL A 565 -11.75 1.37 10.53
C VAL A 565 -12.62 2.45 9.89
N ASP A 566 -13.56 3.07 10.62
CA ASP A 566 -14.49 4.06 10.06
C ASP A 566 -13.79 5.21 9.34
N ARG A 567 -12.64 5.64 9.86
CA ARG A 567 -11.77 6.69 9.29
C ARG A 567 -11.21 6.38 7.90
N CYS A 568 -11.48 5.19 7.34
CA CYS A 568 -11.03 4.83 6.02
C CYS A 568 -11.61 5.76 4.94
N VAL A 569 -10.77 6.09 3.97
CA VAL A 569 -11.11 6.90 2.78
C VAL A 569 -10.85 6.12 1.49
N GLU A 570 -10.79 4.78 1.59
CA GLU A 570 -10.72 3.85 0.44
C GLU A 570 -9.53 4.05 -0.52
N CYS A 571 -8.48 4.75 -0.06
CA CYS A 571 -7.27 5.11 -0.82
C CYS A 571 -6.36 3.94 -1.24
N GLY A 572 -6.40 2.82 -0.52
CA GLY A 572 -5.68 1.59 -0.89
C GLY A 572 -4.19 1.50 -0.48
N TYR A 573 -3.62 2.48 0.23
CA TYR A 573 -2.21 2.42 0.72
C TYR A 573 -1.86 1.14 1.49
N CYS A 574 -2.85 0.54 2.13
CA CYS A 574 -2.71 -0.69 2.90
C CYS A 574 -2.60 -1.98 2.04
N GLU A 575 -2.94 -1.92 0.75
CA GLU A 575 -3.03 -3.12 -0.09
C GLU A 575 -1.70 -3.74 -0.51
N PRO A 576 -0.64 -2.98 -0.86
CA PRO A 576 0.64 -3.54 -1.30
C PRO A 576 1.39 -4.32 -0.22
N VAL A 577 1.13 -4.01 1.06
CA VAL A 577 1.79 -4.62 2.21
C VAL A 577 1.02 -5.80 2.81
N CYS A 578 -0.25 -5.99 2.42
CA CYS A 578 -1.10 -7.02 3.00
C CYS A 578 -0.66 -8.43 2.55
N PRO A 579 -0.50 -9.41 3.47
CA PRO A 579 -0.12 -10.77 3.09
C PRO A 579 -1.17 -11.48 2.21
N SER A 580 -2.46 -11.17 2.33
CA SER A 580 -3.53 -11.79 1.53
C SER A 580 -3.86 -11.07 0.22
N ARG A 581 -3.08 -10.06 -0.20
CA ARG A 581 -3.31 -9.27 -1.43
C ARG A 581 -3.49 -10.10 -2.71
N ASN A 582 -2.83 -11.25 -2.77
CA ASN A 582 -2.86 -12.17 -3.92
C ASN A 582 -3.65 -13.46 -3.62
N LEU A 583 -4.40 -13.52 -2.51
CA LEU A 583 -5.20 -14.67 -2.10
C LEU A 583 -6.68 -14.34 -2.01
N SER A 584 -7.05 -13.36 -1.18
CA SER A 584 -8.43 -13.12 -0.77
C SER A 584 -8.79 -11.62 -0.77
N THR A 585 -8.88 -10.99 0.41
CA THR A 585 -9.17 -9.55 0.59
C THR A 585 -8.02 -8.78 1.20
N THR A 586 -7.85 -7.55 0.73
CA THR A 586 -6.97 -6.53 1.33
C THR A 586 -7.69 -5.76 2.46
N PRO A 587 -6.98 -4.99 3.30
CA PRO A 587 -7.59 -4.20 4.36
C PRO A 587 -8.65 -3.21 3.84
N ARG A 588 -8.40 -2.53 2.71
CA ARG A 588 -9.39 -1.66 2.07
C ARG A 588 -10.64 -2.46 1.68
N GLN A 589 -10.45 -3.59 1.02
CA GLN A 589 -11.56 -4.44 0.55
C GLN A 589 -12.43 -4.95 1.71
N ARG A 590 -11.84 -5.30 2.85
CA ARG A 590 -12.58 -5.69 4.07
C ARG A 590 -13.51 -4.58 4.54
N ILE A 591 -13.02 -3.34 4.54
CA ILE A 591 -13.79 -2.17 4.96
C ILE A 591 -14.90 -1.86 3.95
N ILE A 592 -14.63 -1.94 2.65
CA ILE A 592 -15.65 -1.79 1.59
C ILE A 592 -16.78 -2.80 1.79
N LEU A 593 -16.44 -4.06 2.07
CA LEU A 593 -17.42 -5.12 2.32
C LEU A 593 -18.26 -4.86 3.59
N ARG A 594 -17.63 -4.44 4.69
CA ARG A 594 -18.36 -4.04 5.91
C ARG A 594 -19.28 -2.86 5.65
N ARG A 595 -18.82 -1.84 4.93
CA ARG A 595 -19.66 -0.71 4.52
C ARG A 595 -20.83 -1.17 3.67
N GLU A 596 -20.64 -2.13 2.75
CA GLU A 596 -21.76 -2.68 1.99
C GLU A 596 -22.78 -3.40 2.88
N MET A 597 -22.34 -4.21 3.85
CA MET A 597 -23.27 -4.81 4.81
C MET A 597 -24.06 -3.76 5.60
N MET A 598 -23.47 -2.60 5.90
CA MET A 598 -24.15 -1.46 6.53
C MET A 598 -25.07 -0.67 5.59
N ARG A 599 -24.95 -0.81 4.27
CA ARG A 599 -25.92 -0.23 3.30
C ARG A 599 -27.15 -1.11 3.13
N GLN A 600 -27.01 -2.40 3.43
CA GLN A 600 -28.02 -3.41 3.21
C GLN A 600 -28.95 -3.59 4.42
N PRO A 601 -30.21 -4.02 4.25
CA PRO A 601 -30.95 -4.64 5.34
C PRO A 601 -30.16 -5.81 5.96
N ALA A 602 -30.25 -5.99 7.28
CA ALA A 602 -29.49 -7.03 8.00
C ALA A 602 -29.72 -8.46 7.46
N ASP A 603 -30.95 -8.74 7.01
CA ASP A 603 -31.35 -10.05 6.47
C ASP A 603 -31.43 -10.08 4.93
N SER A 604 -30.84 -9.10 4.24
CA SER A 604 -30.83 -9.11 2.77
C SER A 604 -30.03 -10.31 2.23
N PRO A 605 -30.38 -10.81 1.03
CA PRO A 605 -29.61 -11.86 0.37
C PRO A 605 -28.12 -11.49 0.21
N VAL A 606 -27.83 -10.21 -0.08
CA VAL A 606 -26.46 -9.70 -0.22
C VAL A 606 -25.72 -9.78 1.12
N THR A 607 -26.30 -9.28 2.22
CA THR A 607 -25.66 -9.35 3.55
C THR A 607 -25.33 -10.79 3.93
N LEU A 608 -26.27 -11.71 3.74
CA LEU A 608 -26.07 -13.12 4.08
C LEU A 608 -24.99 -13.78 3.21
N ALA A 609 -24.97 -13.47 1.91
CA ALA A 609 -23.92 -13.96 1.01
C ALA A 609 -22.54 -13.41 1.38
N LEU A 610 -22.46 -12.10 1.68
CA LEU A 610 -21.22 -11.46 2.10
C LEU A 610 -20.72 -12.02 3.43
N LEU A 611 -21.57 -12.17 4.45
CA LEU A 611 -21.16 -12.69 5.77
C LEU A 611 -20.56 -14.10 5.64
N ARG A 612 -21.20 -14.97 4.85
CA ARG A 612 -20.69 -16.34 4.62
C ARG A 612 -19.29 -16.34 4.03
N ASP A 613 -19.04 -15.50 3.02
CA ASP A 613 -17.76 -15.49 2.33
C ASP A 613 -16.70 -14.69 3.11
N TYR A 614 -17.12 -13.67 3.88
CA TYR A 614 -16.27 -12.79 4.69
C TYR A 614 -15.48 -13.55 5.77
N GLU A 615 -16.05 -14.62 6.31
CA GLU A 615 -15.38 -15.52 7.26
C GLU A 615 -14.00 -15.92 6.73
N TYR A 616 -13.95 -16.64 5.61
CA TYR A 616 -12.68 -17.07 5.03
C TYR A 616 -11.91 -15.89 4.42
N GLU A 617 -12.59 -15.09 3.59
CA GLU A 617 -11.95 -14.11 2.71
C GLU A 617 -11.37 -12.91 3.47
N ALA A 618 -11.90 -12.57 4.64
CA ALA A 618 -11.46 -11.44 5.44
C ALA A 618 -10.90 -11.86 6.80
N ILE A 619 -11.60 -12.69 7.56
CA ILE A 619 -11.23 -13.03 8.94
C ILE A 619 -10.15 -14.10 8.93
N GLU A 620 -10.40 -15.25 8.31
CA GLU A 620 -9.48 -16.38 8.41
C GLU A 620 -8.17 -16.16 7.62
N THR A 621 -8.23 -15.50 6.48
CA THR A 621 -7.02 -15.22 5.68
C THR A 621 -6.27 -13.96 6.12
N CYS A 622 -6.71 -13.27 7.17
CA CYS A 622 -5.94 -12.19 7.79
C CYS A 622 -4.85 -12.76 8.71
N ALA A 623 -3.60 -12.35 8.51
CA ALA A 623 -2.53 -12.72 9.44
C ALA A 623 -2.74 -12.10 10.85
N GLY A 624 -3.37 -10.92 10.93
CA GLY A 624 -3.48 -10.17 12.19
C GLY A 624 -2.16 -9.48 12.59
N ASP A 625 -1.28 -9.23 11.62
CA ASP A 625 0.07 -8.69 11.82
C ASP A 625 0.13 -7.18 12.11
N GLY A 626 -0.91 -6.42 11.75
CA GLY A 626 -0.98 -4.97 11.91
C GLY A 626 -0.17 -4.15 10.90
N VAL A 627 0.50 -4.74 9.91
CA VAL A 627 1.36 -3.97 8.97
C VAL A 627 0.56 -2.98 8.14
N CYS A 628 -0.73 -3.24 7.95
CA CYS A 628 -1.67 -2.32 7.32
C CYS A 628 -1.77 -0.98 8.05
N ALA A 629 -1.56 -0.93 9.37
CA ALA A 629 -1.58 0.30 10.15
C ALA A 629 -0.35 1.16 9.91
N ILE A 630 0.82 0.54 9.69
CA ILE A 630 2.08 1.25 9.36
C ILE A 630 1.97 1.92 7.99
N ALA A 631 1.38 1.20 7.02
CA ALA A 631 1.19 1.73 5.66
C ALA A 631 -0.02 2.68 5.55
N CYS A 632 -1.04 2.51 6.40
CA CYS A 632 -2.22 3.35 6.39
C CYS A 632 -1.86 4.74 6.93
N PRO A 633 -2.15 5.81 6.18
CA PRO A 633 -1.63 7.11 6.55
C PRO A 633 -2.43 7.68 7.76
N VAL A 634 -3.59 7.11 8.10
CA VAL A 634 -4.40 7.37 9.32
C VAL A 634 -4.32 6.26 10.38
N ASN A 635 -3.34 5.37 10.28
CA ASN A 635 -3.07 4.30 11.26
C ASN A 635 -4.21 3.28 11.47
N ILE A 636 -5.01 2.98 10.44
CA ILE A 636 -6.08 1.98 10.53
C ILE A 636 -5.49 0.57 10.63
N ASN A 637 -5.87 -0.17 11.66
CA ASN A 637 -5.43 -1.54 11.89
C ASN A 637 -6.56 -2.54 11.68
N THR A 638 -6.77 -3.00 10.45
CA THR A 638 -7.72 -4.09 10.18
C THR A 638 -7.30 -5.42 10.81
N GLY A 639 -6.02 -5.62 11.11
CA GLY A 639 -5.55 -6.80 11.83
C GLY A 639 -6.11 -6.86 13.25
N HIS A 640 -6.26 -5.71 13.91
CA HIS A 640 -6.95 -5.60 15.19
C HIS A 640 -8.44 -5.93 15.05
N LEU A 641 -9.12 -5.31 14.07
CA LEU A 641 -10.54 -5.58 13.82
C LEU A 641 -10.82 -7.07 13.54
N MET A 642 -9.99 -7.74 12.76
CA MET A 642 -10.19 -9.18 12.49
C MET A 642 -9.95 -10.04 13.74
N LYS A 643 -9.04 -9.65 14.64
CA LYS A 643 -8.87 -10.33 15.94
C LYS A 643 -10.09 -10.12 16.84
N GLU A 644 -10.69 -8.93 16.78
CA GLU A 644 -11.91 -8.61 17.51
C GLU A 644 -13.12 -9.42 16.98
N PHE A 645 -13.25 -9.59 15.66
CA PHE A 645 -14.27 -10.46 15.09
C PHE A 645 -14.09 -11.93 15.50
N ARG A 646 -12.86 -12.45 15.47
CA ARG A 646 -12.56 -13.80 16.01
C ARG A 646 -12.98 -13.92 17.47
N ARG A 647 -12.75 -12.87 18.28
CA ARG A 647 -13.15 -12.85 19.70
C ARG A 647 -14.67 -12.96 19.85
N GLN A 648 -15.43 -12.24 19.05
CA GLN A 648 -16.90 -12.27 19.08
C GLN A 648 -17.47 -13.63 18.67
N GLU A 649 -16.79 -14.37 17.80
CA GLU A 649 -17.19 -15.70 17.35
C GLU A 649 -16.92 -16.81 18.38
N HIS A 650 -16.06 -16.56 19.37
CA HIS A 650 -15.74 -17.58 20.38
C HIS A 650 -16.88 -17.82 21.35
N THR A 651 -17.28 -19.08 21.45
CA THR A 651 -18.22 -19.54 22.49
C THR A 651 -17.55 -19.64 23.85
N ALA A 652 -18.35 -19.61 24.93
CA ALA A 652 -17.87 -19.79 26.29
C ALA A 652 -17.08 -21.10 26.51
N THR A 653 -17.42 -22.17 25.77
CA THR A 653 -16.70 -23.45 25.83
C THR A 653 -15.33 -23.37 25.18
N GLN A 654 -15.20 -22.67 24.05
CA GLN A 654 -13.91 -22.42 23.38
C GLN A 654 -12.99 -21.59 24.26
N GLU A 655 -13.51 -20.50 24.85
CA GLU A 655 -12.77 -19.65 25.80
C GLU A 655 -12.27 -20.44 27.01
N TYR A 656 -13.12 -21.30 27.58
CA TYR A 656 -12.73 -22.18 28.68
C TYR A 656 -11.61 -23.15 28.28
N ALA A 657 -11.71 -23.79 27.11
CA ALA A 657 -10.68 -24.70 26.61
C ALA A 657 -9.36 -23.97 26.35
N ALA A 658 -9.40 -22.77 25.75
CA ALA A 658 -8.22 -21.93 25.53
C ALA A 658 -7.56 -21.54 26.85
N LYS A 659 -8.33 -21.10 27.85
CA LYS A 659 -7.82 -20.82 29.20
C LYS A 659 -7.16 -22.04 29.83
N LYS A 660 -7.76 -23.23 29.70
CA LYS A 660 -7.17 -24.48 30.24
C LYS A 660 -5.88 -24.85 29.55
N ALA A 661 -5.79 -24.67 28.24
CA ALA A 661 -4.54 -24.86 27.49
C ALA A 661 -3.48 -23.83 27.92
N ALA A 662 -3.84 -22.57 28.17
CA ALA A 662 -2.95 -21.54 28.70
C ALA A 662 -2.43 -21.88 30.11
N GLN A 663 -3.30 -22.39 30.99
CA GLN A 663 -2.92 -22.86 32.33
C GLN A 663 -1.96 -24.04 32.31
N ASN A 664 -2.03 -24.89 31.27
CA ASN A 664 -1.23 -26.09 31.11
C ASN A 664 -0.19 -25.97 29.98
N TRP A 665 0.31 -24.75 29.71
CA TRP A 665 1.14 -24.47 28.55
C TRP A 665 2.44 -25.29 28.49
N SER A 666 3.04 -25.63 29.64
CA SER A 666 4.21 -26.51 29.68
C SER A 666 3.93 -27.90 29.11
N THR A 667 2.74 -28.44 29.38
CA THR A 667 2.25 -29.70 28.80
C THR A 667 2.03 -29.55 27.30
N VAL A 668 1.41 -28.44 26.86
CA VAL A 668 1.21 -28.14 25.43
C VAL A 668 2.55 -28.13 24.69
N GLU A 669 3.56 -27.42 25.20
CA GLU A 669 4.91 -27.41 24.62
C GLU A 669 5.52 -28.82 24.51
N SER A 670 5.37 -29.64 25.55
CA SER A 670 5.90 -31.01 25.59
C SER A 670 5.22 -31.94 24.58
N VAL A 671 3.89 -31.84 24.48
CA VAL A 671 3.08 -32.59 23.51
C VAL A 671 3.47 -32.19 22.09
N THR A 672 3.58 -30.89 21.80
CA THR A 672 3.96 -30.41 20.47
C THR A 672 5.36 -30.88 20.08
N ARG A 673 6.36 -30.82 20.97
CA ARG A 673 7.69 -31.39 20.70
C ARG A 673 7.64 -32.90 20.43
N THR A 674 6.82 -33.63 21.17
CA THR A 674 6.67 -35.07 20.97
C THR A 674 6.03 -35.38 19.61
N ALA A 675 5.02 -34.61 19.21
CA ALA A 675 4.43 -34.68 17.89
C ALA A 675 5.44 -34.35 16.78
N LEU A 676 6.30 -33.35 16.96
CA LEU A 676 7.37 -33.03 16.01
C LEU A 676 8.38 -34.18 15.86
N ARG A 677 8.78 -34.82 16.97
CA ARG A 677 9.67 -36.00 16.93
C ARG A 677 9.02 -37.17 16.20
N ALA A 678 7.74 -37.42 16.46
CA ALA A 678 6.99 -38.45 15.76
C ALA A 678 6.88 -38.14 14.26
N ASN A 679 6.66 -36.87 13.89
CA ASN A 679 6.58 -36.41 12.50
C ASN A 679 7.91 -36.58 11.75
N GLN A 680 9.06 -36.27 12.39
CA GLN A 680 10.38 -36.51 11.80
C GLN A 680 10.62 -38.00 11.57
N TRP A 681 10.32 -38.83 12.58
CA TRP A 681 10.46 -40.27 12.48
C TRP A 681 9.59 -40.84 11.35
N SER A 682 8.32 -40.43 11.26
CA SER A 682 7.42 -40.90 10.20
C SER A 682 7.85 -40.43 8.82
N SER A 683 8.24 -39.17 8.66
CA SER A 683 8.62 -38.62 7.35
C SER A 683 9.89 -39.26 6.80
N GLY A 684 10.87 -39.53 7.67
CA GLY A 684 12.12 -40.20 7.29
C GLY A 684 12.00 -41.71 7.05
N THR A 685 10.94 -42.38 7.52
CA THR A 685 10.81 -43.86 7.45
C THR A 685 9.64 -44.35 6.60
N LEU A 686 8.51 -43.64 6.62
CA LEU A 686 7.24 -44.03 6.00
C LEU A 686 6.76 -43.01 4.94
N GLY A 687 7.55 -41.97 4.69
CA GLY A 687 7.14 -40.83 3.87
C GLY A 687 6.13 -39.92 4.56
N GLU A 688 5.68 -38.89 3.86
CA GLU A 688 4.87 -37.79 4.40
C GLU A 688 3.37 -38.12 4.57
N TRP A 689 2.91 -39.20 3.92
CA TRP A 689 1.49 -39.56 3.83
C TRP A 689 0.79 -39.79 5.18
N PRO A 690 1.37 -40.51 6.17
CA PRO A 690 0.70 -40.73 7.45
C PRO A 690 0.45 -39.43 8.23
N ALA A 691 1.41 -38.51 8.21
CA ALA A 691 1.30 -37.22 8.91
C ALA A 691 0.28 -36.31 8.23
N LYS A 692 0.28 -36.27 6.89
CA LYS A 692 -0.74 -35.56 6.09
C LYS A 692 -2.15 -36.12 6.30
N ALA A 693 -2.28 -37.45 6.38
CA ALA A 693 -3.56 -38.11 6.63
C ALA A 693 -4.08 -37.80 8.05
N PHE A 694 -3.19 -37.77 9.06
CA PHE A 694 -3.56 -37.45 10.43
C PHE A 694 -4.06 -35.99 10.59
N THR A 695 -3.31 -35.00 10.09
CA THR A 695 -3.73 -33.60 10.17
C THR A 695 -4.98 -33.34 9.31
N GLY A 696 -5.09 -34.00 8.16
CA GLY A 696 -6.30 -33.99 7.34
C GLY A 696 -7.53 -34.53 8.08
N ALA A 697 -7.39 -35.64 8.81
CA ALA A 697 -8.44 -36.19 9.64
C ALA A 697 -8.82 -35.25 10.81
N ALA A 698 -7.84 -34.62 11.46
CA ALA A 698 -8.08 -33.63 12.51
C ALA A 698 -8.86 -32.41 11.97
N ARG A 699 -8.46 -31.86 10.82
CA ARG A 699 -9.13 -30.72 10.14
C ARG A 699 -10.50 -31.07 9.54
N ALA A 700 -10.79 -32.36 9.31
CA ALA A 700 -12.12 -32.80 8.91
C ALA A 700 -13.12 -32.79 10.08
N VAL A 701 -12.63 -32.90 11.33
CA VAL A 701 -13.44 -32.96 12.55
C VAL A 701 -13.46 -31.60 13.29
N VAL A 702 -12.34 -30.89 13.31
CA VAL A 702 -12.11 -29.60 13.99
C VAL A 702 -11.90 -28.51 12.94
N SER A 703 -12.33 -27.28 13.24
CA SER A 703 -12.11 -26.13 12.36
C SER A 703 -10.65 -25.98 11.93
N GLU A 704 -10.49 -25.56 10.68
CA GLU A 704 -9.19 -25.28 10.05
C GLU A 704 -8.48 -24.08 10.69
N ASP A 705 -9.27 -23.22 11.33
CA ASP A 705 -8.82 -22.09 12.15
C ASP A 705 -8.20 -22.52 13.50
N VAL A 706 -8.37 -23.78 13.89
CA VAL A 706 -7.88 -24.33 15.17
C VAL A 706 -6.80 -25.39 14.96
N ALA A 707 -7.01 -26.29 14.00
CA ALA A 707 -6.12 -27.43 13.75
C ALA A 707 -5.10 -27.14 12.63
N PRO A 708 -3.79 -27.23 12.89
CA PRO A 708 -2.77 -26.94 11.89
C PRO A 708 -2.78 -27.93 10.73
N ALA A 709 -2.49 -27.42 9.54
CA ALA A 709 -2.18 -28.23 8.37
C ALA A 709 -0.84 -28.94 8.53
N TRP A 710 -0.65 -30.02 7.77
CA TRP A 710 0.69 -30.59 7.61
C TRP A 710 1.49 -29.70 6.66
N LEU A 711 2.72 -29.38 7.07
CA LEU A 711 3.69 -28.65 6.26
C LEU A 711 4.88 -29.56 5.97
N PRO A 712 5.37 -29.60 4.71
CA PRO A 712 6.61 -30.29 4.40
C PRO A 712 7.77 -29.66 5.16
N ASN A 713 8.85 -30.41 5.40
CA ASN A 713 10.12 -29.86 5.92
C ASN A 713 9.98 -28.94 7.16
N LEU A 714 9.15 -29.30 8.14
CA LEU A 714 9.10 -28.57 9.41
C LEU A 714 10.41 -28.70 10.21
N PRO A 715 10.78 -27.69 11.03
CA PRO A 715 11.92 -27.81 11.92
C PRO A 715 11.79 -28.98 12.89
N ALA A 716 12.94 -29.49 13.34
CA ALA A 716 12.96 -30.56 14.32
C ALA A 716 12.39 -30.12 15.68
N ALA A 717 12.26 -31.04 16.63
CA ALA A 717 11.87 -30.67 17.99
C ALA A 717 13.05 -30.00 18.69
N ALA A 718 12.82 -28.87 19.35
CA ALA A 718 13.87 -28.18 20.10
C ALA A 718 14.50 -29.06 21.18
N ASN A 719 15.78 -28.80 21.48
CA ASN A 719 16.48 -29.44 22.58
C ASN A 719 15.87 -28.98 23.92
N THR A 720 15.63 -29.93 24.83
CA THR A 720 15.09 -29.63 26.17
C THR A 720 16.17 -29.26 27.17
N LYS A 721 17.45 -29.46 26.85
CA LYS A 721 18.57 -29.08 27.70
C LYS A 721 18.90 -27.60 27.48
N LEU A 722 18.71 -26.78 28.51
CA LEU A 722 19.08 -25.36 28.49
C LEU A 722 20.61 -25.18 28.63
N PRO A 723 21.20 -24.13 28.02
CA PRO A 723 22.59 -23.75 28.30
C PRO A 723 22.76 -23.40 29.78
N LYS A 724 23.96 -23.64 30.31
CA LYS A 724 24.30 -23.24 31.67
C LYS A 724 24.48 -21.72 31.73
N THR A 725 23.79 -21.07 32.65
CA THR A 725 23.91 -19.63 32.91
C THR A 725 24.00 -19.35 34.41
N ASP A 726 24.59 -18.20 34.77
CA ASP A 726 24.78 -17.77 36.16
C ASP A 726 23.97 -16.49 36.44
N PRO A 727 22.98 -16.51 37.35
CA PRO A 727 22.18 -15.33 37.67
C PRO A 727 22.96 -14.26 38.45
N GLU A 728 24.01 -14.60 39.20
CA GLU A 728 24.71 -13.63 40.05
C GLU A 728 25.54 -12.63 39.23
N ASN A 729 26.10 -13.09 38.11
CA ASN A 729 26.93 -12.28 37.21
C ASN A 729 26.17 -11.73 36.00
N ALA A 730 24.85 -11.94 35.93
CA ALA A 730 24.08 -11.63 34.74
C ALA A 730 23.85 -10.13 34.54
N THR A 731 23.97 -9.68 33.29
CA THR A 731 23.68 -8.31 32.86
C THR A 731 22.26 -8.16 32.30
N ALA A 732 21.60 -9.27 31.97
CA ALA A 732 20.22 -9.31 31.48
C ALA A 732 19.56 -10.67 31.77
N VAL A 733 18.24 -10.68 31.86
CA VAL A 733 17.40 -11.88 31.81
C VAL A 733 17.23 -12.27 30.34
N TYR A 734 17.42 -13.53 30.00
CA TYR A 734 17.08 -14.06 28.68
C TYR A 734 15.74 -14.80 28.72
N PHE A 735 14.72 -14.19 28.15
CA PHE A 735 13.44 -14.82 27.88
C PHE A 735 13.46 -15.54 26.52
N MET A 736 13.77 -16.83 26.56
CA MET A 736 13.69 -17.72 25.40
C MET A 736 12.23 -17.91 24.98
N ALA A 737 11.83 -17.48 23.79
CA ALA A 737 10.45 -17.56 23.33
C ALA A 737 9.95 -19.00 23.20
N CYS A 738 8.64 -19.22 23.40
CA CYS A 738 8.06 -20.56 23.36
C CYS A 738 8.24 -21.25 21.99
N VAL A 739 8.23 -20.48 20.90
CA VAL A 739 8.48 -21.00 19.54
C VAL A 739 9.87 -21.60 19.40
N ASN A 740 10.90 -20.97 19.99
CA ASN A 740 12.28 -21.49 20.00
C ASN A 740 12.45 -22.66 20.99
N ARG A 741 11.55 -22.81 21.97
CA ARG A 741 11.47 -23.97 22.88
C ARG A 741 10.70 -25.16 22.30
N VAL A 742 10.01 -24.97 21.18
CA VAL A 742 9.25 -26.01 20.49
C VAL A 742 9.96 -26.45 19.21
N PHE A 743 10.36 -25.50 18.38
CA PHE A 743 11.02 -25.73 17.10
C PHE A 743 12.54 -25.57 17.22
N GLY A 744 13.27 -26.62 16.85
CA GLY A 744 14.72 -26.69 16.78
C GLY A 744 15.25 -26.40 15.38
N ASP A 745 16.38 -27.00 15.02
CA ASP A 745 16.96 -26.84 13.67
C ASP A 745 16.29 -27.73 12.63
N TYR A 746 16.44 -27.42 11.35
CA TYR A 746 15.95 -28.28 10.27
C TYR A 746 16.75 -29.60 10.22
N PRO A 747 16.13 -30.73 9.82
CA PRO A 747 16.80 -32.03 9.82
C PRO A 747 18.12 -32.09 9.03
N ASP A 748 18.20 -31.36 7.91
CA ASP A 748 19.38 -31.32 7.05
C ASP A 748 20.36 -30.18 7.40
N ALA A 749 20.09 -29.44 8.48
CA ALA A 749 20.99 -28.41 8.97
C ALA A 749 22.33 -29.01 9.43
N LYS A 750 23.43 -28.33 9.09
CA LYS A 750 24.73 -28.63 9.72
C LYS A 750 24.59 -28.51 11.24
N PRO A 751 25.20 -29.42 12.04
CA PRO A 751 25.15 -29.34 13.49
C PRO A 751 25.60 -27.95 13.97
N SER A 752 24.66 -27.19 14.55
CA SER A 752 24.89 -25.86 15.10
C SER A 752 24.54 -25.81 16.58
N LEU A 753 24.99 -24.73 17.23
CA LEU A 753 24.44 -24.32 18.53
C LEU A 753 22.93 -24.12 18.39
N SER A 754 22.15 -24.35 19.46
CA SER A 754 20.78 -23.84 19.47
C SER A 754 20.78 -22.31 19.52
N LEU A 755 19.67 -21.64 19.19
CA LEU A 755 19.59 -20.18 19.29
C LEU A 755 19.90 -19.69 20.71
N ALA A 756 19.45 -20.43 21.73
CA ALA A 756 19.74 -20.12 23.11
C ALA A 756 21.23 -20.28 23.44
N ASP A 757 21.86 -21.36 22.97
CA ASP A 757 23.31 -21.55 23.14
C ASP A 757 24.09 -20.42 22.42
N ALA A 758 23.67 -20.03 21.22
CA ALA A 758 24.30 -18.98 20.44
C ALA A 758 24.21 -17.62 21.15
N LEU A 759 23.01 -17.24 21.61
CA LEU A 759 22.79 -15.97 22.30
C LEU A 759 23.57 -15.91 23.63
N VAL A 760 23.57 -17.00 24.42
CA VAL A 760 24.33 -17.08 25.66
C VAL A 760 25.83 -16.97 25.38
N ALA A 761 26.35 -17.71 24.39
CA ALA A 761 27.77 -17.73 24.05
C ALA A 761 28.26 -16.36 23.55
N VAL A 762 27.52 -15.72 22.63
CA VAL A 762 27.92 -14.42 22.06
C VAL A 762 27.78 -13.29 23.06
N SER A 763 26.77 -13.34 23.95
CA SER A 763 26.61 -12.34 25.00
C SER A 763 27.71 -12.45 26.06
N ALA A 764 28.06 -13.67 26.48
CA ALA A 764 29.20 -13.90 27.38
C ALA A 764 30.54 -13.42 26.75
N ARG A 765 30.75 -13.68 25.45
CA ARG A 765 31.93 -13.24 24.71
C ARG A 765 32.06 -11.71 24.67
N ALA A 766 30.95 -10.99 24.57
CA ALA A 766 30.91 -9.54 24.63
C ALA A 766 31.09 -8.96 26.05
N GLY A 767 31.30 -9.81 27.07
CA GLY A 767 31.34 -9.39 28.48
C GLY A 767 29.97 -9.01 29.05
N MET A 768 28.88 -9.47 28.42
CA MET A 768 27.50 -9.18 28.79
C MET A 768 26.72 -10.47 29.01
N PRO A 769 27.09 -11.32 29.98
CA PRO A 769 26.41 -12.60 30.19
C PRO A 769 24.91 -12.39 30.47
N VAL A 770 24.10 -13.29 29.93
CA VAL A 770 22.64 -13.35 30.17
C VAL A 770 22.31 -14.59 30.98
N PHE A 771 21.22 -14.57 31.74
CA PHE A 771 20.76 -15.75 32.47
C PHE A 771 19.38 -16.23 32.03
N ILE A 772 19.20 -17.55 32.00
CA ILE A 772 17.92 -18.19 31.69
C ILE A 772 17.29 -18.70 33.00
N PRO A 773 16.07 -18.25 33.36
CA PRO A 773 15.35 -18.76 34.51
C PRO A 773 15.04 -20.27 34.40
N THR A 774 15.15 -21.00 35.51
CA THR A 774 14.91 -22.46 35.54
C THR A 774 13.45 -22.84 35.25
N ASP A 775 12.51 -21.94 35.53
CA ASP A 775 11.08 -22.09 35.29
C ASP A 775 10.60 -21.34 34.04
N VAL A 776 11.47 -21.13 33.04
CA VAL A 776 11.10 -20.53 31.75
C VAL A 776 10.07 -21.36 30.97
N TRP A 777 10.04 -22.68 31.17
CA TRP A 777 9.09 -23.59 30.51
C TRP A 777 7.64 -23.30 30.93
N GLY A 778 6.72 -23.28 29.96
CA GLY A 778 5.31 -22.97 30.24
C GLY A 778 5.01 -21.48 30.38
N ASN A 779 5.97 -20.59 30.12
CA ASN A 779 5.76 -19.14 30.01
C ASN A 779 5.68 -18.71 28.53
N CYS A 780 4.61 -18.03 28.15
CA CYS A 780 4.36 -17.61 26.77
C CYS A 780 4.19 -16.08 26.72
N CYS A 781 4.60 -15.48 25.60
CA CYS A 781 4.42 -14.04 25.33
C CYS A 781 2.96 -13.65 25.00
N SER A 782 2.03 -14.60 25.09
CA SER A 782 0.60 -14.46 24.83
C SER A 782 0.15 -14.22 23.38
N THR A 783 1.08 -13.94 22.45
CA THR A 783 0.76 -13.66 21.03
C THR A 783 -0.13 -14.73 20.37
N VAL A 784 0.01 -16.02 20.71
CA VAL A 784 -0.83 -17.09 20.16
C VAL A 784 -2.30 -16.99 20.60
N TRP A 785 -2.57 -16.49 21.80
CA TRP A 785 -3.94 -16.29 22.29
C TRP A 785 -4.54 -15.03 21.69
N HIS A 786 -3.76 -13.95 21.70
CA HIS A 786 -4.16 -12.66 21.14
C HIS A 786 -4.46 -12.75 19.63
N SER A 787 -3.59 -13.40 18.84
CA SER A 787 -3.81 -13.58 17.40
C SER A 787 -5.05 -14.40 17.06
N LYS A 788 -5.42 -15.36 17.90
CA LYS A 788 -6.65 -16.15 17.76
C LYS A 788 -7.89 -15.47 18.34
N GLY A 789 -7.76 -14.34 19.01
CA GLY A 789 -8.88 -13.65 19.66
C GLY A 789 -9.35 -14.29 20.97
N PHE A 790 -8.60 -15.20 21.59
CA PHE A 790 -9.00 -15.85 22.85
C PHE A 790 -8.75 -14.95 24.06
N GLU A 791 -9.82 -14.39 24.63
CA GLU A 791 -9.73 -13.38 25.69
C GLU A 791 -9.23 -13.97 27.02
N GLN A 792 -9.82 -15.09 27.48
CA GLN A 792 -9.49 -15.67 28.78
C GLN A 792 -8.09 -16.30 28.80
N GLY A 793 -7.70 -16.93 27.69
CA GLY A 793 -6.35 -17.47 27.50
C GLY A 793 -5.31 -16.37 27.48
N ASN A 794 -5.60 -15.28 26.76
CA ASN A 794 -4.72 -14.12 26.65
C ASN A 794 -4.54 -13.42 28.01
N ALA A 795 -5.63 -13.13 28.72
CA ALA A 795 -5.57 -12.48 30.02
C ALA A 795 -4.80 -13.30 31.07
N TYR A 796 -4.99 -14.63 31.10
CA TYR A 796 -4.22 -15.48 32.01
C TYR A 796 -2.72 -15.42 31.69
N MET A 797 -2.35 -15.59 30.42
CA MET A 797 -0.94 -15.68 30.03
C MET A 797 -0.24 -14.32 30.11
N ALA A 798 -0.91 -13.23 29.75
CA ALA A 798 -0.42 -11.86 29.87
C ALA A 798 0.00 -11.51 31.32
N ASN A 799 -0.85 -11.83 32.29
CA ASN A 799 -0.53 -11.58 33.69
C ASN A 799 0.59 -12.50 34.21
N LYS A 800 0.53 -13.79 33.86
CA LYS A 800 1.57 -14.76 34.25
C LYS A 800 2.95 -14.38 33.73
N ILE A 801 3.06 -13.92 32.48
CA ILE A 801 4.35 -13.56 31.90
C ILE A 801 4.91 -12.31 32.57
N VAL A 802 4.10 -11.28 32.83
CA VAL A 802 4.56 -10.06 33.52
C VAL A 802 5.04 -10.39 34.94
N GLU A 803 4.31 -11.21 35.69
CA GLU A 803 4.72 -11.66 37.03
C GLU A 803 6.05 -12.42 36.99
N SER A 804 6.25 -13.27 35.99
CA SER A 804 7.48 -14.03 35.81
C SER A 804 8.64 -13.12 35.45
N LEU A 805 8.47 -12.24 34.46
CA LEU A 805 9.49 -11.26 34.04
C LEU A 805 9.87 -10.32 35.19
N TRP A 806 8.91 -9.86 35.98
CA TRP A 806 9.15 -9.02 37.15
C TRP A 806 10.03 -9.72 38.18
N ARG A 807 9.73 -10.98 38.50
CA ARG A 807 10.53 -11.79 39.42
C ARG A 807 11.92 -12.08 38.88
N TRP A 808 12.03 -12.46 37.60
CA TRP A 808 13.31 -12.79 36.99
C TRP A 808 14.21 -11.56 36.86
N SER A 809 13.65 -10.39 36.54
CA SER A 809 14.41 -9.16 36.36
C SER A 809 14.84 -8.46 37.65
N ASP A 810 14.61 -9.09 38.81
CA ASP A 810 14.84 -8.47 40.11
C ASP A 810 14.09 -7.12 40.22
N ALA A 811 12.77 -7.19 40.05
CA ALA A 811 11.86 -6.05 40.05
C ALA A 811 12.17 -5.00 38.96
N GLY A 812 12.48 -5.45 37.74
CA GLY A 812 12.79 -4.60 36.59
C GLY A 812 14.22 -4.06 36.54
N ARG A 813 15.08 -4.38 37.52
CA ARG A 813 16.47 -3.92 37.56
C ARG A 813 17.29 -4.43 36.37
N LEU A 814 17.12 -5.69 36.00
CA LEU A 814 17.80 -6.29 34.84
C LEU A 814 16.93 -6.15 33.58
N PRO A 815 17.50 -5.73 32.44
CA PRO A 815 16.77 -5.78 31.18
C PRO A 815 16.46 -7.22 30.79
N ILE A 816 15.39 -7.41 30.04
CA ILE A 816 14.93 -8.70 29.53
C ILE A 816 15.17 -8.73 28.03
N VAL A 817 15.97 -9.68 27.58
CA VAL A 817 16.23 -9.94 26.16
C VAL A 817 15.31 -11.07 25.68
N CYS A 818 14.53 -10.82 24.62
CA CYS A 818 13.72 -11.84 23.96
C CYS A 818 14.29 -12.21 22.58
N ASP A 819 14.34 -13.50 22.27
CA ASP A 819 14.93 -14.03 21.02
C ASP A 819 13.95 -14.16 19.85
N ALA A 820 12.75 -13.58 19.96
CA ALA A 820 11.75 -13.60 18.91
C ALA A 820 10.99 -12.27 18.87
N SER A 821 11.10 -11.54 17.75
CA SER A 821 10.53 -10.20 17.66
C SER A 821 9.02 -10.13 17.82
N SER A 822 8.27 -11.16 17.41
CA SER A 822 6.82 -11.19 17.69
C SER A 822 6.51 -11.30 19.18
N CYS A 823 7.32 -12.02 19.96
CA CYS A 823 7.13 -12.09 21.40
C CYS A 823 7.54 -10.78 22.09
N THR A 824 8.61 -10.12 21.62
CA THR A 824 8.96 -8.78 22.08
C THR A 824 7.81 -7.81 21.84
N LEU A 825 7.24 -7.77 20.63
CA LEU A 825 6.10 -6.92 20.30
C LEU A 825 4.87 -7.23 21.16
N GLY A 826 4.55 -8.51 21.30
CA GLY A 826 3.41 -8.98 22.09
C GLY A 826 3.48 -8.50 23.54
N ILE A 827 4.63 -8.70 24.19
CA ILE A 827 4.83 -8.27 25.58
C ILE A 827 4.88 -6.74 25.67
N ALA A 828 5.55 -6.06 24.74
CA ALA A 828 5.73 -4.61 24.80
C ALA A 828 4.43 -3.83 24.61
N SER A 829 3.47 -4.34 23.82
CA SER A 829 2.30 -3.56 23.41
C SER A 829 0.98 -4.35 23.42
N GLU A 830 0.93 -5.55 22.81
CA GLU A 830 -0.33 -6.24 22.52
C GLU A 830 -1.04 -6.81 23.77
N ILE A 831 -0.31 -7.09 24.85
CA ILE A 831 -0.92 -7.67 26.07
C ILE A 831 -1.40 -6.61 27.08
N THR A 832 -1.06 -5.34 26.87
CA THR A 832 -1.20 -4.28 27.90
C THR A 832 -2.64 -4.06 28.37
N GLU A 833 -3.61 -4.26 27.48
CA GLU A 833 -5.05 -4.14 27.76
C GLU A 833 -5.57 -5.26 28.65
N TYR A 834 -4.89 -6.41 28.69
CA TYR A 834 -5.29 -7.59 29.46
C TYR A 834 -4.62 -7.69 30.83
N LEU A 835 -3.75 -6.74 31.17
CA LEU A 835 -3.04 -6.72 32.45
C LEU A 835 -3.94 -6.22 33.58
N THR A 836 -3.83 -6.84 34.75
CA THR A 836 -4.36 -6.27 35.99
C THR A 836 -3.68 -4.92 36.28
N PRO A 837 -4.30 -4.01 37.06
CA PRO A 837 -3.69 -2.74 37.42
C PRO A 837 -2.27 -2.88 37.99
N GLU A 838 -2.06 -3.85 38.90
CA GLU A 838 -0.75 -4.14 39.49
C GLU A 838 0.27 -4.59 38.43
N ASN A 839 -0.10 -5.51 37.53
CA ASN A 839 0.81 -5.97 36.49
C ASN A 839 1.06 -4.89 35.42
N ARG A 840 0.14 -3.95 35.20
CA ARG A 840 0.37 -2.79 34.34
C ARG A 840 1.47 -1.88 34.91
N GLU A 841 1.45 -1.64 36.22
CA GLU A 841 2.50 -0.87 36.91
C GLU A 841 3.86 -1.57 36.87
N ARG A 842 3.89 -2.90 37.05
CA ARG A 842 5.10 -3.70 36.92
C ARG A 842 5.63 -3.68 35.49
N HIS A 843 4.76 -3.89 34.50
CA HIS A 843 5.10 -3.90 33.08
C HIS A 843 5.76 -2.58 32.64
N ALA A 844 5.20 -1.43 33.07
CA ALA A 844 5.75 -0.11 32.77
C ALA A 844 7.19 0.11 33.30
N GLN A 845 7.64 -0.71 34.25
CA GLN A 845 8.98 -0.66 34.83
C GLN A 845 9.94 -1.71 34.23
N LEU A 846 9.46 -2.62 33.38
CA LEU A 846 10.32 -3.61 32.71
C LEU A 846 11.07 -2.96 31.54
N SER A 847 12.37 -3.25 31.44
CA SER A 847 13.16 -2.93 30.25
C SER A 847 13.18 -4.13 29.32
N LEU A 848 12.37 -4.09 28.25
CA LEU A 848 12.26 -5.15 27.25
C LEU A 848 13.12 -4.84 26.03
N LEU A 849 14.02 -5.75 25.68
CA LEU A 849 14.91 -5.66 24.53
C LEU A 849 14.65 -6.83 23.58
N ASP A 850 14.49 -6.53 22.30
CA ASP A 850 14.60 -7.56 21.28
C ASP A 850 16.05 -8.04 21.15
N SER A 851 16.24 -9.29 20.74
CA SER A 851 17.58 -9.81 20.40
C SER A 851 18.33 -8.96 19.39
N ILE A 852 17.64 -8.26 18.47
CA ILE A 852 18.24 -7.32 17.53
C ILE A 852 18.77 -6.08 18.25
N ASP A 853 17.99 -5.50 19.16
CA ASP A 853 18.44 -4.35 19.98
C ASP A 853 19.64 -4.72 20.84
N TRP A 854 19.57 -5.89 21.47
CA TRP A 854 20.67 -6.44 22.26
C TRP A 854 21.93 -6.62 21.40
N ALA A 855 21.79 -7.31 20.26
CA ALA A 855 22.89 -7.57 19.35
C ALA A 855 23.51 -6.28 18.79
N HIS A 856 22.69 -5.37 18.26
CA HIS A 856 23.16 -4.14 17.61
C HIS A 856 23.69 -3.11 18.63
N GLY A 857 22.94 -2.85 19.70
CA GLY A 857 23.25 -1.78 20.64
C GLY A 857 24.26 -2.16 21.72
N TYR A 858 24.29 -3.43 22.14
CA TYR A 858 25.06 -3.88 23.30
C TYR A 858 26.19 -4.84 22.94
N LEU A 859 25.94 -5.82 22.07
CA LEU A 859 26.95 -6.83 21.75
C LEU A 859 27.94 -6.39 20.68
N LEU A 860 27.45 -5.99 19.50
CA LEU A 860 28.27 -5.66 18.33
C LEU A 860 29.38 -4.63 18.64
N PRO A 861 29.15 -3.55 19.42
CA PRO A 861 30.22 -2.61 19.76
C PRO A 861 31.35 -3.19 20.62
N ARG A 862 31.14 -4.36 21.24
CA ARG A 862 32.10 -5.05 22.13
C ARG A 862 32.70 -6.29 21.48
N LEU A 863 32.31 -6.61 20.25
CA LEU A 863 32.76 -7.77 19.51
C LEU A 863 33.61 -7.34 18.32
N SER A 864 34.50 -8.23 17.88
CA SER A 864 35.25 -8.06 16.64
C SER A 864 34.75 -9.08 15.63
N VAL A 865 34.26 -8.59 14.48
CA VAL A 865 33.87 -9.45 13.34
C VAL A 865 35.12 -9.73 12.53
N THR A 866 35.60 -10.99 12.54
CA THR A 866 36.90 -11.35 11.95
C THR A 866 36.79 -11.84 10.50
N ARG A 867 35.60 -12.26 10.07
CA ARG A 867 35.36 -12.95 8.79
C ARG A 867 33.95 -12.67 8.23
N PRO A 868 33.65 -11.47 7.72
CA PRO A 868 32.33 -11.20 7.13
C PRO A 868 32.05 -12.17 5.97
N VAL A 869 30.80 -12.64 5.86
CA VAL A 869 30.36 -13.44 4.70
C VAL A 869 30.26 -12.56 3.45
N ASP A 870 30.25 -13.15 2.26
CA ASP A 870 30.18 -12.37 1.02
C ASP A 870 28.79 -11.77 0.85
N SER A 871 27.72 -12.53 1.10
CA SER A 871 26.35 -12.05 0.85
C SER A 871 25.29 -12.55 1.83
N VAL A 872 24.32 -11.69 2.14
CA VAL A 872 23.16 -11.97 2.99
C VAL A 872 21.86 -11.56 2.30
N ALA A 873 20.87 -12.45 2.29
CA ALA A 873 19.47 -12.11 2.02
C ALA A 873 18.71 -11.91 3.33
N LEU A 874 18.11 -10.73 3.52
CA LEU A 874 17.47 -10.32 4.77
C LEU A 874 15.96 -10.16 4.60
N HIS A 875 15.17 -10.78 5.49
CA HIS A 875 13.73 -10.51 5.64
C HIS A 875 13.43 -9.87 7.02
N PRO A 876 13.20 -8.53 7.08
CA PRO A 876 12.66 -7.88 8.26
C PRO A 876 11.21 -8.32 8.50
N THR A 877 10.90 -8.76 9.70
CA THR A 877 9.56 -9.27 10.04
C THR A 877 8.58 -8.13 10.34
N CYS A 878 7.26 -8.39 10.27
CA CYS A 878 6.23 -7.42 10.68
C CYS A 878 6.49 -6.86 12.08
N ALA A 879 6.94 -7.69 13.02
CA ALA A 879 7.24 -7.27 14.38
C ALA A 879 8.44 -6.32 14.44
N THR A 880 9.48 -6.54 13.63
CA THR A 880 10.62 -5.59 13.55
C THR A 880 10.21 -4.23 13.00
N GLN A 881 9.20 -4.17 12.12
CA GLN A 881 8.66 -2.92 11.63
C GLN A 881 7.91 -2.17 12.74
N HIS A 882 7.00 -2.84 13.46
CA HIS A 882 6.27 -2.24 14.58
C HIS A 882 7.19 -1.77 15.72
N LEU A 883 8.28 -2.50 16.00
CA LEU A 883 9.26 -2.15 17.02
C LEU A 883 10.29 -1.09 16.55
N GLY A 884 10.27 -0.67 15.28
CA GLY A 884 11.26 0.27 14.73
C GLY A 884 12.69 -0.29 14.64
N LEU A 885 12.82 -1.61 14.44
CA LEU A 885 14.09 -2.35 14.45
C LEU A 885 14.62 -2.73 13.07
N ALA A 886 13.85 -2.52 12.00
CA ALA A 886 14.25 -2.91 10.65
C ALA A 886 15.61 -2.34 10.22
N GLU A 887 15.86 -1.05 10.47
CA GLU A 887 17.16 -0.41 10.13
C GLU A 887 18.31 -0.89 11.02
N LYS A 888 18.06 -1.18 12.31
CA LYS A 888 19.06 -1.78 13.20
C LYS A 888 19.44 -3.19 12.73
N LEU A 889 18.45 -3.99 12.32
CA LEU A 889 18.66 -5.31 11.76
C LEU A 889 19.48 -5.24 10.46
N LYS A 890 19.17 -4.29 9.58
CA LYS A 890 19.90 -4.08 8.33
C LYS A 890 21.35 -3.65 8.58
N THR A 891 21.57 -2.73 9.51
CA THR A 891 22.91 -2.26 9.94
C THR A 891 23.72 -3.40 10.56
N LEU A 892 23.08 -4.23 11.39
CA LEU A 892 23.70 -5.42 11.97
C LEU A 892 24.14 -6.41 10.88
N CYS A 893 23.28 -6.70 9.89
CA CYS A 893 23.62 -7.59 8.78
C CYS A 893 24.75 -7.03 7.91
N ALA A 894 24.74 -5.72 7.65
CA ALA A 894 25.79 -5.02 6.91
C ALA A 894 27.15 -5.04 7.63
N SER A 895 27.15 -5.17 8.96
CA SER A 895 28.37 -5.34 9.75
C SER A 895 28.92 -6.77 9.71
N LEU A 896 28.11 -7.74 9.27
CA LEU A 896 28.42 -9.17 9.23
C LEU A 896 28.66 -9.70 7.80
N SER A 897 28.45 -8.87 6.77
CA SER A 897 28.53 -9.27 5.37
C SER A 897 29.14 -8.17 4.51
N LYS A 898 29.71 -8.54 3.35
CA LYS A 898 30.15 -7.56 2.34
C LYS A 898 28.97 -6.96 1.59
N GLU A 899 27.91 -7.75 1.40
CA GLU A 899 26.67 -7.32 0.77
C GLU A 899 25.45 -7.80 1.57
N THR A 900 24.54 -6.87 1.91
CA THR A 900 23.23 -7.18 2.49
C THR A 900 22.14 -6.76 1.53
N VAL A 901 21.34 -7.73 1.08
CA VAL A 901 20.19 -7.52 0.22
C VAL A 901 18.91 -7.72 1.01
N THR A 902 18.06 -6.69 1.05
CA THR A 902 16.68 -6.81 1.49
C THR A 902 15.80 -6.82 0.25
N PRO A 903 15.12 -7.93 -0.07
CA PRO A 903 14.24 -7.97 -1.23
C PRO A 903 13.20 -6.85 -1.20
N ILE A 904 12.92 -6.25 -2.34
CA ILE A 904 11.92 -5.18 -2.51
C ILE A 904 10.53 -5.68 -2.08
N HIS A 905 10.26 -6.97 -2.28
CA HIS A 905 8.99 -7.61 -1.90
C HIS A 905 8.97 -8.16 -0.46
N ALA A 906 10.00 -7.91 0.36
CA ALA A 906 10.03 -8.33 1.76
C ALA A 906 8.99 -7.56 2.60
N THR A 907 7.79 -8.14 2.72
CA THR A 907 6.67 -7.62 3.50
C THR A 907 6.32 -8.57 4.66
N CYS A 908 5.08 -9.04 4.79
CA CYS A 908 4.72 -10.06 5.77
C CYS A 908 4.86 -11.48 5.17
N CYS A 909 5.35 -12.44 5.96
CA CYS A 909 5.44 -13.85 5.60
C CYS A 909 4.11 -14.63 5.73
N GLY A 910 3.03 -13.99 6.18
CA GLY A 910 1.71 -14.60 6.39
C GLY A 910 1.56 -15.45 7.66
N PHE A 911 2.58 -15.52 8.52
CA PHE A 911 2.53 -16.38 9.72
C PHE A 911 1.89 -15.75 10.96
N ALA A 912 2.25 -14.49 11.29
CA ALA A 912 1.82 -13.71 12.46
C ALA A 912 1.20 -14.55 13.61
N GLY A 913 2.05 -15.10 14.48
CA GLY A 913 1.66 -16.19 15.37
C GLY A 913 1.78 -17.52 14.66
N ASP A 914 0.70 -18.32 14.68
CA ASP A 914 0.63 -19.64 14.05
C ASP A 914 -0.27 -19.70 12.81
N ARG A 915 -0.68 -18.54 12.27
CA ARG A 915 -1.60 -18.45 11.13
C ARG A 915 -1.11 -19.22 9.90
N GLY A 916 0.18 -19.16 9.60
CA GLY A 916 0.77 -19.89 8.47
C GLY A 916 0.77 -21.41 8.63
N LEU A 917 0.61 -21.92 9.88
CA LEU A 917 0.35 -23.34 10.13
C LEU A 917 -1.11 -23.70 9.85
N LEU A 918 -2.04 -22.76 10.01
CA LEU A 918 -3.49 -22.96 9.82
C LEU A 918 -3.90 -22.77 8.35
N HIS A 919 -3.32 -21.78 7.68
CA HIS A 919 -3.58 -21.36 6.30
C HIS A 919 -2.28 -21.27 5.51
N PRO A 920 -1.65 -22.40 5.13
CA PRO A 920 -0.39 -22.40 4.37
C PRO A 920 -0.49 -21.68 3.02
N GLU A 921 -1.68 -21.64 2.42
CA GLU A 921 -1.96 -20.88 1.21
C GLU A 921 -1.73 -19.37 1.39
N LEU A 922 -1.95 -18.82 2.59
CA LEU A 922 -1.65 -17.43 2.91
C LEU A 922 -0.16 -17.16 2.86
N THR A 923 0.65 -18.01 3.48
CA THR A 923 2.12 -17.88 3.43
C THR A 923 2.62 -17.99 2.00
N LYS A 924 2.13 -18.98 1.23
CA LYS A 924 2.50 -19.15 -0.18
C LYS A 924 2.20 -17.89 -0.99
N ALA A 925 0.99 -17.33 -0.86
CA ALA A 925 0.60 -16.13 -1.59
C ALA A 925 1.39 -14.88 -1.14
N ALA A 926 1.62 -14.72 0.17
CA ALA A 926 2.28 -13.55 0.74
C ALA A 926 3.76 -13.43 0.32
N THR A 927 4.44 -14.57 0.19
CA THR A 927 5.88 -14.68 -0.06
C THR A 927 6.25 -14.94 -1.52
N ALA A 928 5.29 -15.23 -2.40
CA ALA A 928 5.54 -15.58 -3.81
C ALA A 928 6.40 -14.55 -4.55
N GLU A 929 6.11 -13.25 -4.40
CA GLU A 929 6.88 -12.18 -5.07
C GLU A 929 8.33 -12.10 -4.54
N GLN A 930 8.53 -12.27 -3.24
CA GLN A 930 9.87 -12.29 -2.64
C GLN A 930 10.65 -13.53 -3.07
N ALA A 931 10.00 -14.69 -3.13
CA ALA A 931 10.62 -15.93 -3.58
C ALA A 931 11.07 -15.81 -5.05
N ALA A 932 10.23 -15.25 -5.92
CA ALA A 932 10.59 -14.98 -7.32
C ALA A 932 11.73 -13.97 -7.46
N GLU A 933 11.79 -12.94 -6.61
CA GLU A 933 12.90 -11.95 -6.62
C GLU A 933 14.25 -12.57 -6.24
N LEU A 934 14.25 -13.60 -5.39
CA LEU A 934 15.46 -14.30 -4.96
C LEU A 934 15.85 -15.47 -5.90
N GLU A 935 14.96 -15.85 -6.82
CA GLU A 935 15.19 -16.97 -7.73
C GLU A 935 16.41 -16.72 -8.62
N GLY A 936 17.27 -17.73 -8.76
CA GLY A 936 18.48 -17.66 -9.59
C GLY A 936 19.68 -16.96 -8.92
N ARG A 937 19.56 -16.48 -7.68
CA ARG A 937 20.68 -15.93 -6.90
C ARG A 937 20.82 -16.63 -5.54
N GLU A 938 21.95 -17.30 -5.34
CA GLU A 938 22.30 -17.87 -4.05
C GLU A 938 22.99 -16.82 -3.16
N PHE A 939 22.66 -16.86 -1.87
CA PHE A 939 23.29 -16.05 -0.82
C PHE A 939 23.97 -16.96 0.19
N ASP A 940 25.08 -16.50 0.79
CA ASP A 940 25.77 -17.30 1.81
C ASP A 940 24.89 -17.56 3.03
N ARG A 941 24.03 -16.59 3.37
CA ARG A 941 23.14 -16.63 4.53
C ARG A 941 21.80 -15.97 4.22
N TYR A 942 20.73 -16.58 4.75
CA TYR A 942 19.37 -16.05 4.72
C TYR A 942 18.97 -15.74 6.16
N LEU A 943 18.60 -14.48 6.44
CA LEU A 943 18.44 -13.99 7.79
C LEU A 943 17.03 -13.43 8.06
N SER A 944 16.53 -13.70 9.25
CA SER A 944 15.32 -13.08 9.82
C SER A 944 15.50 -12.92 11.34
N SER A 945 14.41 -12.67 12.07
CA SER A 945 14.43 -12.44 13.53
C SER A 945 13.32 -13.17 14.29
N ASN A 946 12.63 -14.10 13.64
CA ASN A 946 11.52 -14.81 14.25
C ASN A 946 11.30 -16.19 13.63
N ARG A 947 11.23 -17.21 14.49
CA ARG A 947 11.14 -18.62 14.09
C ARG A 947 9.97 -18.94 13.16
N THR A 948 8.82 -18.32 13.38
CA THR A 948 7.64 -18.57 12.53
C THR A 948 7.80 -17.95 11.14
N CYS A 949 8.49 -16.81 11.05
CA CYS A 949 8.84 -16.20 9.76
C CYS A 949 9.91 -17.05 9.05
N GLU A 950 10.91 -17.55 9.78
CA GLU A 950 11.90 -18.51 9.25
C GLU A 950 11.21 -19.74 8.65
N ILE A 951 10.22 -20.32 9.35
CA ILE A 951 9.42 -21.44 8.80
C ILE A 951 8.75 -21.04 7.48
N GLY A 952 7.97 -19.95 7.46
CA GLY A 952 7.25 -19.54 6.26
C GLY A 952 8.16 -19.22 5.07
N LEU A 953 9.29 -18.57 5.32
CA LEU A 953 10.25 -18.21 4.28
C LEU A 953 10.99 -19.45 3.75
N ASN A 954 11.32 -20.41 4.61
CA ASN A 954 11.94 -21.67 4.16
C ASN A 954 10.96 -22.48 3.31
N GLN A 955 9.67 -22.51 3.67
CA GLN A 955 8.64 -23.12 2.84
C GLN A 955 8.53 -22.48 1.45
N ALA A 956 8.67 -21.15 1.40
CA ALA A 956 8.47 -20.38 0.18
C ALA A 956 9.68 -20.37 -0.75
N THR A 957 10.88 -20.30 -0.19
CA THR A 957 12.13 -20.06 -0.93
C THR A 957 13.03 -21.29 -1.03
N GLY A 958 12.78 -22.32 -0.22
CA GLY A 958 13.68 -23.46 -0.07
C GLY A 958 15.03 -23.13 0.60
N SER A 959 15.24 -21.88 1.02
CA SER A 959 16.48 -21.40 1.63
C SER A 959 16.41 -21.49 3.16
N ASP A 960 17.55 -21.61 3.85
CA ASP A 960 17.62 -21.76 5.31
C ASP A 960 17.65 -20.39 6.02
N TYR A 961 16.49 -19.74 6.18
CA TYR A 961 16.37 -18.52 6.98
C TYR A 961 16.59 -18.81 8.47
N ARG A 962 17.47 -18.01 9.09
CA ARG A 962 17.80 -18.12 10.51
C ARG A 962 17.91 -16.76 11.19
N SER A 963 17.80 -16.76 12.52
CA SER A 963 18.11 -15.58 13.33
C SER A 963 19.52 -15.05 13.05
N VAL A 964 19.64 -13.73 12.89
CA VAL A 964 20.93 -13.01 12.74
C VAL A 964 21.92 -13.31 13.89
N ILE A 965 21.41 -13.71 15.06
CA ILE A 965 22.24 -14.07 16.22
C ILE A 965 23.18 -15.24 15.92
N PHE A 966 22.75 -16.22 15.11
CA PHE A 966 23.62 -17.32 14.73
C PHE A 966 24.85 -16.84 13.97
N LEU A 967 24.64 -15.91 13.03
CA LEU A 967 25.73 -15.36 12.23
C LEU A 967 26.65 -14.47 13.09
N LEU A 968 26.07 -13.63 13.95
CA LEU A 968 26.86 -12.83 14.88
C LEU A 968 27.73 -13.71 15.79
N GLU A 969 27.18 -14.81 16.30
CA GLU A 969 27.95 -15.75 17.11
C GLU A 969 29.06 -16.41 16.28
N GLU A 970 28.76 -16.89 15.07
CA GLU A 970 29.72 -17.57 14.18
C GLU A 970 30.92 -16.67 13.85
N LEU A 971 30.67 -15.44 13.39
CA LEU A 971 31.68 -14.56 12.82
C LEU A 971 32.51 -13.77 13.85
N THR A 972 32.12 -13.87 15.13
CA THR A 972 32.85 -13.24 16.25
C THR A 972 33.62 -14.27 17.08
N ARG A 973 33.71 -15.54 16.62
CA ARG A 973 34.60 -16.53 17.24
C ARG A 973 36.07 -16.12 17.00
N PRO A 974 36.96 -16.36 17.99
CA PRO A 974 38.40 -16.12 17.84
C PRO A 974 39.03 -16.82 16.64
#